data_AF-A0A8H5LGG5-F1
#
_entry.id   AF-A0A8H5LGG5-F1
#
_cell.length_a   1.000
_cell.length_b   1.000
_cell.length_c   1.000
_cell.angle_alpha   90.00
_cell.angle_beta   90.00
_cell.angle_gamma   90.00
#
_symmetry.space_group_name_H-M   'P 1'
#
loop_
_entity.id
_entity.type
_entity.pdbx_description
1 polymer ?
#
loop_
_entity_poly.entity_id
_entity_poly.type
_entity_poly.pdbx_seq_one_letter_code
_entity_poly.pdbx_strand_id
1 'polypeptide(L)'
;MAPPMPLSFLEKVVVSKLRFPLYDHLENPTKVYFSLGAVDILDRDGTVTYDPETGFPIAITKETEFAIELSAEGLGLIPTLTPPFSITATLQNADIFKLEFASPAVMQQVTLIQPMVQGQLKSLPWVLDGQLRWLLRGSKEDQPQYYHNMAVEIYALPELLPPYFEKQGIPLRLLRLPWYIPAWMQQVEQSLGQPAVDWPSFVIQALAADAQLEYKDFNGASQYTTWDPEWIGTALRAGQSIVSWLDLWLWDLHNNTASGVKRPIDIYDLATLSQVLIGLGLDYSRDRTGMHYLTPFGYINPTNLIGRLEEPPNPDNQDSMCNNPLYAVGIKYCKAMLCERYSNTRSYLGYHLFLSVQRDDSPHVLDVCCGPQPGKTTLQGYLDFVIETDAGLYSPPNYPGTAQDIINGPGVSDLAISRAFEKRQDPSTQFPKTIIDKLKASLSSFGTLSEPYISVLPGAYNIMLTWTLQSSSHPGEFVTITLFALWSEQSIQSLWNRRRRSSSSWQFTSGDPYDIFLDETIGSLRMFADLERHYVVTIQTRYGKSNSTLSVKDNIQNVLSSTLQPPLAIPDYFDGIAHVSANVGKETLITATTSKNGHRDMLGFIVQITQDRGILTLMNTVYQGNTATFSFITRAAGQAIVKLTLYSGDLASDYQEVTIKVPE
;
A
#
# COMPACT_ATOMS: atom_id res chain seq x y z
N MET A 1 -47.81 -11.86 25.39
CA MET A 1 -46.44 -12.38 25.59
C MET A 1 -45.86 -11.73 26.84
N ALA A 2 -45.23 -12.54 27.71
CA ALA A 2 -44.43 -12.01 28.81
C ALA A 2 -43.19 -11.27 28.24
N PRO A 3 -42.74 -10.17 28.86
CA PRO A 3 -41.53 -9.49 28.42
C PRO A 3 -40.30 -10.43 28.59
N PRO A 4 -39.32 -10.39 27.66
CA PRO A 4 -38.09 -11.15 27.80
C PRO A 4 -37.34 -10.75 29.08
N MET A 5 -36.78 -11.74 29.78
CA MET A 5 -35.97 -11.53 30.99
C MET A 5 -34.48 -11.60 30.67
N PRO A 6 -33.64 -10.69 31.18
CA PRO A 6 -32.20 -10.75 30.97
C PRO A 6 -31.60 -11.93 31.72
N LEU A 7 -30.90 -12.82 31.01
CA LEU A 7 -30.20 -13.96 31.62
C LEU A 7 -29.10 -14.48 30.68
N SER A 8 -27.91 -14.73 31.23
CA SER A 8 -26.79 -15.31 30.47
C SER A 8 -26.95 -16.83 30.30
N PHE A 9 -27.78 -17.24 29.34
CA PHE A 9 -28.03 -18.64 29.04
C PHE A 9 -27.00 -19.26 28.08
N LEU A 10 -26.14 -18.44 27.47
CA LEU A 10 -25.05 -18.87 26.62
C LEU A 10 -23.76 -18.99 27.44
N GLU A 11 -23.06 -20.11 27.28
CA GLU A 11 -21.70 -20.31 27.78
C GLU A 11 -20.69 -19.89 26.71
N LYS A 12 -20.92 -20.38 25.48
CA LYS A 12 -19.96 -20.31 24.40
C LYS A 12 -20.64 -20.15 23.05
N VAL A 13 -20.05 -19.34 22.19
CA VAL A 13 -20.35 -19.33 20.75
C VAL A 13 -19.03 -19.51 20.03
N VAL A 14 -18.88 -20.60 19.29
CA VAL A 14 -17.64 -20.99 18.62
C VAL A 14 -17.82 -20.85 17.12
N VAL A 15 -16.88 -20.17 16.47
CA VAL A 15 -16.77 -20.20 15.02
C VAL A 15 -15.99 -21.47 14.64
N SER A 16 -16.58 -22.35 13.83
CA SER A 16 -15.99 -23.67 13.56
C SER A 16 -14.63 -23.58 12.87
N LYS A 17 -14.43 -22.57 12.02
CA LYS A 17 -13.16 -22.28 11.37
C LYS A 17 -13.13 -20.86 10.82
N LEU A 18 -12.19 -20.05 11.30
CA LEU A 18 -11.85 -18.79 10.66
C LEU A 18 -10.94 -19.01 9.46
N ARG A 19 -11.19 -18.26 8.37
CA ARG A 19 -10.45 -18.43 7.12
C ARG A 19 -9.43 -17.35 6.84
N PHE A 20 -9.69 -16.11 7.23
CA PHE A 20 -8.86 -14.98 6.87
C PHE A 20 -8.40 -14.25 8.13
N PRO A 21 -7.09 -14.21 8.46
CA PRO A 21 -6.63 -13.52 9.65
C PRO A 21 -6.90 -12.01 9.53
N LEU A 22 -7.44 -11.40 10.58
CA LEU A 22 -7.60 -9.95 10.69
C LEU A 22 -6.48 -9.36 11.55
N TYR A 23 -5.99 -8.17 11.18
CA TYR A 23 -4.99 -7.45 11.96
C TYR A 23 -5.32 -5.97 12.09
N ASP A 24 -4.94 -5.36 13.21
CA ASP A 24 -5.05 -3.90 13.39
C ASP A 24 -3.92 -3.19 12.64
N HIS A 25 -4.19 -2.03 12.04
CA HIS A 25 -3.21 -1.32 11.23
C HIS A 25 -2.47 -0.26 12.07
N LEU A 26 -1.13 -0.28 12.00
CA LEU A 26 -0.14 0.71 12.48
C LEU A 26 -0.17 1.20 13.94
N GLU A 27 -1.28 1.12 14.68
CA GLU A 27 -1.28 1.33 16.13
C GLU A 27 -0.67 0.13 16.86
N ASN A 28 -0.83 -1.08 16.28
CA ASN A 28 -0.22 -2.32 16.72
C ASN A 28 -0.33 -3.38 15.59
N PRO A 29 0.51 -3.32 14.52
CA PRO A 29 0.36 -4.14 13.30
C PRO A 29 0.44 -5.67 13.53
N THR A 30 0.79 -6.05 14.76
CA THR A 30 0.91 -7.43 15.25
C THR A 30 -0.29 -7.92 16.04
N LYS A 31 -1.26 -7.06 16.39
CA LYS A 31 -2.51 -7.50 17.03
C LYS A 31 -3.36 -8.20 15.98
N VAL A 32 -3.03 -9.47 15.79
CA VAL A 32 -3.84 -10.40 15.03
C VAL A 32 -5.03 -10.75 15.93
N TYR A 33 -6.24 -10.48 15.45
CA TYR A 33 -7.43 -10.76 16.25
C TYR A 33 -7.64 -12.28 16.39
N PHE A 34 -7.09 -13.13 15.51
CA PHE A 34 -7.15 -14.58 15.66
C PHE A 34 -6.19 -15.36 14.71
N SER A 35 -5.86 -16.60 15.10
CA SER A 35 -5.17 -17.56 14.25
C SER A 35 -6.18 -18.38 13.39
N LEU A 36 -5.70 -19.00 12.30
CA LEU A 36 -6.50 -19.93 11.50
C LEU A 36 -6.91 -21.13 12.37
N GLY A 37 -8.14 -21.12 12.86
CA GLY A 37 -8.65 -22.10 13.81
C GLY A 37 -10.09 -21.81 14.25
N ALA A 38 -10.59 -22.63 15.18
CA ALA A 38 -11.84 -22.32 15.86
C ALA A 38 -11.61 -21.21 16.90
N VAL A 39 -12.55 -20.29 17.03
CA VAL A 39 -12.45 -19.16 17.97
C VAL A 39 -13.73 -19.01 18.75
N ASP A 40 -13.54 -18.73 20.04
CA ASP A 40 -14.60 -18.51 21.00
C ASP A 40 -14.97 -17.02 20.98
N ILE A 41 -16.19 -16.72 20.56
CA ILE A 41 -16.76 -15.36 20.57
C ILE A 41 -17.27 -15.01 21.98
N LEU A 42 -17.54 -16.04 22.80
CA LEU A 42 -17.98 -15.93 24.20
C LEU A 42 -17.24 -16.98 25.04
N ASP A 43 -16.66 -16.59 26.17
CA ASP A 43 -16.10 -17.47 27.20
C ASP A 43 -16.44 -16.93 28.60
N ARG A 44 -16.89 -17.81 29.50
CA ARG A 44 -17.25 -17.52 30.89
C ARG A 44 -16.04 -17.18 31.76
N ASP A 45 -14.85 -17.67 31.40
CA ASP A 45 -13.65 -17.59 32.24
C ASP A 45 -12.84 -16.29 32.09
N GLY A 46 -13.31 -15.33 31.28
CA GLY A 46 -12.85 -13.93 31.33
C GLY A 46 -11.36 -13.71 31.02
N THR A 47 -10.67 -14.65 30.37
CA THR A 47 -9.23 -14.54 30.06
C THR A 47 -8.94 -13.94 28.68
N VAL A 48 -9.96 -13.70 27.85
CA VAL A 48 -9.82 -12.79 26.72
C VAL A 48 -10.01 -11.36 27.21
N THR A 49 -8.98 -10.53 27.04
CA THR A 49 -8.98 -9.08 27.32
C THR A 49 -9.90 -8.37 26.32
N TYR A 50 -11.20 -8.59 26.48
CA TYR A 50 -12.25 -8.06 25.64
C TYR A 50 -12.78 -6.76 26.23
N ASP A 51 -12.97 -5.77 25.36
CA ASP A 51 -13.74 -4.59 25.69
C ASP A 51 -15.21 -4.85 25.30
N PRO A 52 -16.13 -4.98 26.28
CA PRO A 52 -17.54 -5.26 26.04
C PRO A 52 -18.25 -4.27 25.12
N GLU A 53 -17.66 -3.10 24.87
CA GLU A 53 -18.24 -2.06 24.03
C GLU A 53 -17.88 -2.18 22.54
N THR A 54 -16.78 -2.84 22.17
CA THR A 54 -16.21 -2.73 20.81
C THR A 54 -16.37 -3.96 19.91
N GLY A 55 -16.90 -5.08 20.43
CA GLY A 55 -17.14 -6.29 19.63
C GLY A 55 -15.84 -7.01 19.23
N PHE A 56 -15.95 -8.30 18.88
CA PHE A 56 -14.81 -9.10 18.45
C PHE A 56 -14.82 -9.24 16.91
N PRO A 57 -13.89 -8.59 16.19
CA PRO A 57 -13.89 -8.61 14.72
C PRO A 57 -13.47 -9.97 14.20
N ILE A 58 -14.30 -10.58 13.37
CA ILE A 58 -14.01 -11.84 12.69
C ILE A 58 -14.30 -11.77 11.20
N ALA A 59 -13.46 -12.42 10.41
CA ALA A 59 -13.69 -12.62 8.98
C ALA A 59 -13.96 -14.09 8.68
N ILE A 60 -15.13 -14.33 8.11
CA ILE A 60 -15.69 -15.65 7.84
C ILE A 60 -16.07 -15.78 6.36
N THR A 61 -16.43 -16.99 5.97
CA THR A 61 -17.08 -17.24 4.68
C THR A 61 -18.57 -17.51 4.88
N LYS A 62 -19.36 -17.43 3.82
CA LYS A 62 -20.79 -17.78 3.86
C LYS A 62 -21.06 -19.22 4.30
N GLU A 63 -20.08 -20.10 4.18
CA GLU A 63 -20.16 -21.53 4.56
C GLU A 63 -19.68 -21.78 5.99
N THR A 64 -19.29 -20.72 6.71
CA THR A 64 -18.82 -20.85 8.09
C THR A 64 -19.97 -21.25 9.01
N GLU A 65 -19.75 -22.36 9.72
CA GLU A 65 -20.65 -22.85 10.74
C GLU A 65 -20.27 -22.29 12.12
N PHE A 66 -21.28 -22.13 12.95
CA PHE A 66 -21.14 -21.72 14.33
C PHE A 66 -21.62 -22.85 15.22
N ALA A 67 -21.00 -23.01 16.39
CA ALA A 67 -21.46 -23.91 17.43
C ALA A 67 -21.87 -23.10 18.65
N ILE A 68 -23.03 -23.41 19.22
CA ILE A 68 -23.54 -22.73 20.42
C ILE A 68 -23.55 -23.73 21.58
N GLU A 69 -23.02 -23.30 22.72
CA GLU A 69 -23.04 -24.03 23.99
C GLU A 69 -23.84 -23.25 25.05
N LEU A 70 -24.73 -23.99 25.73
CA LEU A 70 -25.57 -23.44 26.79
C LEU A 70 -24.84 -23.45 28.14
N SER A 71 -24.99 -22.39 28.91
CA SER A 71 -24.48 -22.33 30.29
C SER A 71 -25.22 -23.29 31.21
N ALA A 72 -24.65 -23.61 32.37
CA ALA A 72 -25.34 -24.41 33.38
C ALA A 72 -26.71 -23.81 33.75
N GLU A 73 -26.77 -22.48 33.83
CA GLU A 73 -27.98 -21.71 34.02
C GLU A 73 -28.96 -21.90 32.85
N GLY A 74 -28.48 -21.78 31.61
CA GLY A 74 -29.28 -22.02 30.40
C GLY A 74 -29.86 -23.43 30.31
N LEU A 75 -29.05 -24.46 30.61
CA LEU A 75 -29.47 -25.86 30.69
C LEU A 75 -30.55 -26.06 31.77
N GLY A 76 -30.44 -25.35 32.90
CA GLY A 76 -31.45 -25.35 33.96
C GLY A 76 -32.81 -24.77 33.55
N LEU A 77 -32.87 -23.93 32.51
CA LEU A 77 -34.12 -23.36 31.99
C LEU A 77 -34.87 -24.34 31.08
N ILE A 78 -34.16 -25.23 30.39
CA ILE A 78 -34.74 -26.11 29.37
C ILE A 78 -35.93 -26.95 29.93
N PRO A 79 -35.85 -27.56 31.13
CA PRO A 79 -36.99 -28.27 31.72
C PRO A 79 -38.22 -27.41 32.01
N THR A 80 -38.08 -26.08 32.05
CA THR A 80 -39.18 -25.12 32.29
C THR A 80 -39.90 -24.71 31.01
N LEU A 81 -39.32 -25.01 29.84
CA LEU A 81 -39.84 -24.65 28.52
C LEU A 81 -40.47 -25.88 27.84
N THR A 82 -41.42 -25.67 26.93
CA THR A 82 -42.03 -26.75 26.14
C THR A 82 -41.28 -26.88 24.81
N PRO A 83 -40.84 -28.08 24.40
CA PRO A 83 -40.20 -28.28 23.10
C PRO A 83 -41.17 -28.11 21.91
N PRO A 84 -40.68 -27.86 20.68
CA PRO A 84 -39.28 -27.56 20.35
C PRO A 84 -38.81 -26.23 20.94
N PHE A 85 -37.54 -26.18 21.31
CA PHE A 85 -36.86 -24.99 21.79
C PHE A 85 -36.33 -24.21 20.59
N SER A 86 -36.22 -22.89 20.74
CA SER A 86 -35.65 -22.02 19.71
C SER A 86 -34.66 -21.06 20.34
N ILE A 87 -33.46 -20.99 19.73
CA ILE A 87 -32.50 -19.93 19.95
C ILE A 87 -32.49 -19.09 18.68
N THR A 88 -32.75 -17.80 18.84
CA THR A 88 -32.68 -16.81 17.76
C THR A 88 -31.72 -15.72 18.16
N ALA A 89 -30.93 -15.21 17.21
CA ALA A 89 -30.12 -14.03 17.42
C ALA A 89 -30.58 -12.95 16.45
N THR A 90 -30.80 -11.74 16.94
CA THR A 90 -31.30 -10.63 16.15
C THR A 90 -30.38 -9.44 16.23
N LEU A 91 -30.15 -8.78 15.09
CA LEU A 91 -29.46 -7.51 14.98
C LEU A 91 -30.41 -6.50 14.32
N GLN A 92 -30.71 -5.41 15.01
CA GLN A 92 -31.65 -4.37 14.52
C GLN A 92 -32.99 -4.93 13.99
N ASN A 93 -33.51 -5.99 14.64
CA ASN A 93 -34.73 -6.73 14.29
C ASN A 93 -34.64 -7.70 13.09
N ALA A 94 -33.46 -7.88 12.48
CA ALA A 94 -33.22 -8.94 11.51
C ALA A 94 -32.72 -10.22 12.20
N ASP A 95 -33.28 -11.37 11.84
CA ASP A 95 -32.79 -12.67 12.29
C ASP A 95 -31.42 -12.95 11.64
N ILE A 96 -30.41 -13.17 12.48
CA ILE A 96 -29.03 -13.46 12.10
C ILE A 96 -28.71 -14.94 12.31
N PHE A 97 -29.21 -15.51 13.40
CA PHE A 97 -29.11 -16.93 13.69
C PHE A 97 -30.47 -17.47 14.06
N LYS A 98 -30.79 -18.68 13.60
CA LYS A 98 -31.96 -19.41 14.05
C LYS A 98 -31.65 -20.90 14.19
N LEU A 99 -31.91 -21.42 15.37
CA LEU A 99 -31.76 -22.83 15.71
C LEU A 99 -33.06 -23.31 16.37
N GLU A 100 -33.57 -24.43 15.90
CA GLU A 100 -34.69 -25.15 16.52
C GLU A 100 -34.22 -26.54 16.92
N PHE A 101 -34.50 -26.96 18.17
CA PHE A 101 -34.03 -28.24 18.70
C PHE A 101 -35.05 -28.87 19.65
N ALA A 102 -35.10 -30.21 19.66
CA ALA A 102 -36.06 -30.97 20.48
C ALA A 102 -35.48 -31.46 21.81
N SER A 103 -34.14 -31.51 21.93
CA SER A 103 -33.43 -31.97 23.12
C SER A 103 -32.21 -31.08 23.36
N PRO A 104 -31.89 -30.72 24.61
CA PRO A 104 -30.68 -29.97 24.93
C PRO A 104 -29.45 -30.83 24.59
N ALA A 105 -28.89 -30.64 23.40
CA ALA A 105 -27.51 -31.05 23.16
C ALA A 105 -26.60 -29.92 23.64
N VAL A 106 -25.42 -30.29 24.14
CA VAL A 106 -24.43 -29.35 24.67
C VAL A 106 -23.89 -28.43 23.55
N MET A 107 -23.79 -28.93 22.33
CA MET A 107 -23.28 -28.17 21.19
C MET A 107 -24.20 -28.35 19.97
N GLN A 108 -24.61 -27.26 19.35
CA GLN A 108 -25.48 -27.25 18.17
C GLN A 108 -24.88 -26.41 17.05
N GLN A 109 -24.84 -26.96 15.84
CA GLN A 109 -24.35 -26.24 14.65
C GLN A 109 -25.42 -25.32 14.08
N VAL A 110 -25.02 -24.10 13.73
CA VAL A 110 -25.88 -23.05 13.15
C VAL A 110 -25.13 -22.33 12.04
N THR A 111 -25.84 -21.98 10.96
CA THR A 111 -25.29 -21.16 9.88
C THR A 111 -25.79 -19.73 10.00
N LEU A 112 -24.95 -18.79 9.63
CA LEU A 112 -25.29 -17.37 9.60
C LEU A 112 -26.32 -17.09 8.50
N ILE A 113 -27.39 -16.37 8.84
CA ILE A 113 -28.40 -15.94 7.88
C ILE A 113 -27.85 -14.72 7.14
N GLN A 114 -27.76 -14.83 5.82
CA GLN A 114 -27.33 -13.72 4.97
C GLN A 114 -28.33 -12.56 5.08
N PRO A 115 -27.85 -11.31 5.29
CA PRO A 115 -28.74 -10.19 5.50
C PRO A 115 -29.59 -9.93 4.25
N MET A 116 -30.85 -9.58 4.48
CA MET A 116 -31.76 -9.14 3.44
C MET A 116 -31.78 -7.61 3.37
N VAL A 117 -31.60 -7.06 2.17
CA VAL A 117 -31.79 -5.64 1.88
C VAL A 117 -32.96 -5.54 0.91
N GLN A 118 -34.07 -4.93 1.36
CA GLN A 118 -35.32 -4.78 0.58
C GLN A 118 -35.89 -6.10 0.02
N GLY A 119 -35.72 -7.21 0.74
CA GLY A 119 -36.25 -8.52 0.36
C GLY A 119 -35.36 -9.31 -0.60
N GLN A 120 -34.16 -8.82 -0.93
CA GLN A 120 -33.13 -9.57 -1.65
C GLN A 120 -31.94 -9.87 -0.74
N LEU A 121 -31.25 -10.97 -1.01
CA LEU A 121 -30.06 -11.38 -0.27
C LEU A 121 -28.87 -10.49 -0.67
N LYS A 122 -28.26 -9.83 0.31
CA LYS A 122 -27.16 -8.89 0.06
C LYS A 122 -25.92 -9.60 -0.47
N SER A 123 -25.46 -9.22 -1.66
CA SER A 123 -24.23 -9.80 -2.23
C SER A 123 -22.97 -9.51 -1.38
N LEU A 124 -21.98 -10.40 -1.48
CA LEU A 124 -20.70 -10.28 -0.76
C LEU A 124 -19.88 -9.08 -1.29
N PRO A 125 -19.01 -8.47 -0.45
CA PRO A 125 -18.85 -8.74 0.98
C PRO A 125 -19.98 -8.07 1.79
N TRP A 126 -20.17 -8.49 3.04
CA TRP A 126 -21.08 -7.79 3.95
C TRP A 126 -20.58 -7.89 5.40
N VAL A 127 -21.09 -7.01 6.27
CA VAL A 127 -20.72 -6.95 7.68
C VAL A 127 -21.97 -6.98 8.56
N LEU A 128 -21.84 -7.61 9.73
CA LEU A 128 -22.78 -7.53 10.84
C LEU A 128 -22.05 -6.90 12.03
N ASP A 129 -22.32 -5.63 12.31
CA ASP A 129 -21.75 -4.90 13.43
C ASP A 129 -22.82 -4.42 14.41
N GLY A 130 -22.52 -4.48 15.71
CA GLY A 130 -23.36 -3.94 16.78
C GLY A 130 -23.84 -4.99 17.78
N GLN A 131 -24.95 -4.68 18.46
CA GLN A 131 -25.46 -5.49 19.58
C GLN A 131 -26.40 -6.60 19.09
N LEU A 132 -25.89 -7.83 19.09
CA LEU A 132 -26.64 -9.03 18.80
C LEU A 132 -27.46 -9.45 20.04
N ARG A 133 -28.78 -9.52 19.90
CA ARG A 133 -29.68 -10.01 20.95
C ARG A 133 -30.05 -11.45 20.70
N TRP A 134 -29.54 -12.34 21.55
CA TRP A 134 -29.92 -13.74 21.62
C TRP A 134 -31.20 -13.90 22.44
N LEU A 135 -32.10 -14.76 21.97
CA LEU A 135 -33.39 -15.05 22.58
C LEU A 135 -33.61 -16.56 22.63
N LEU A 136 -33.78 -17.11 23.83
CA LEU A 136 -34.18 -18.49 24.10
C LEU A 136 -35.67 -18.55 24.44
N ARG A 137 -36.41 -19.42 23.75
CA ARG A 137 -37.85 -19.66 23.99
C ARG A 137 -38.26 -21.12 23.75
N GLY A 138 -39.35 -21.53 24.40
CA GLY A 138 -40.07 -22.76 24.07
C GLY A 138 -41.08 -22.55 22.94
N SER A 139 -41.86 -23.60 22.64
CA SER A 139 -42.86 -23.61 21.57
C SER A 139 -44.17 -22.90 21.93
N LYS A 140 -44.44 -22.68 23.21
CA LYS A 140 -45.67 -22.01 23.68
C LYS A 140 -45.46 -20.51 23.88
N GLU A 141 -46.38 -19.69 23.38
CA GLU A 141 -46.29 -18.22 23.42
C GLU A 141 -46.42 -17.60 24.82
N ASP A 142 -47.02 -18.33 25.78
CA ASP A 142 -47.23 -17.88 27.15
C ASP A 142 -46.03 -18.15 28.08
N GLN A 143 -45.01 -18.87 27.60
CA GLN A 143 -43.81 -19.17 28.36
C GLN A 143 -42.86 -17.96 28.47
N PRO A 144 -42.07 -17.90 29.56
CA PRO A 144 -41.03 -16.89 29.68
C PRO A 144 -40.03 -16.99 28.54
N GLN A 145 -39.53 -15.83 28.11
CA GLN A 145 -38.46 -15.71 27.12
C GLN A 145 -37.23 -15.15 27.82
N TYR A 146 -36.05 -15.61 27.43
CA TYR A 146 -34.78 -15.20 28.04
C TYR A 146 -33.89 -14.57 27.00
N TYR A 147 -33.23 -13.47 27.32
CA TYR A 147 -32.33 -12.80 26.39
C TYR A 147 -30.94 -12.54 26.95
N HIS A 148 -29.96 -12.55 26.03
CA HIS A 148 -28.57 -12.21 26.27
C HIS A 148 -28.10 -11.29 25.12
N ASN A 149 -27.47 -10.16 25.45
CA ASN A 149 -26.95 -9.23 24.44
C ASN A 149 -25.43 -9.39 24.36
N MET A 150 -24.88 -9.29 23.16
CA MET A 150 -23.45 -9.41 22.88
C MET A 150 -23.07 -8.48 21.73
N ALA A 151 -21.98 -7.73 21.87
CA ALA A 151 -21.46 -6.95 20.74
C ALA A 151 -20.73 -7.88 19.77
N VAL A 152 -20.96 -7.71 18.47
CA VAL A 152 -20.32 -8.50 17.40
C VAL A 152 -19.84 -7.60 16.28
N GLU A 153 -18.82 -8.07 15.56
CA GLU A 153 -18.37 -7.48 14.31
C GLU A 153 -17.94 -8.63 13.37
N ILE A 154 -18.83 -9.05 12.49
CA ILE A 154 -18.66 -10.23 11.64
C ILE A 154 -18.62 -9.81 10.19
N TYR A 155 -17.49 -9.99 9.52
CA TYR A 155 -17.31 -9.76 8.09
C TYR A 155 -17.46 -11.08 7.33
N ALA A 156 -18.43 -11.17 6.44
CA ALA A 156 -18.56 -12.29 5.54
C ALA A 156 -17.96 -11.96 4.17
N LEU A 157 -17.04 -12.83 3.74
CA LEU A 157 -16.25 -12.70 2.53
C LEU A 157 -16.46 -13.93 1.62
N PRO A 158 -16.06 -13.85 0.34
CA PRO A 158 -15.99 -15.01 -0.54
C PRO A 158 -15.19 -16.17 0.05
N GLU A 159 -15.54 -17.38 -0.38
CA GLU A 159 -14.89 -18.61 0.08
C GLU A 159 -13.39 -18.62 -0.27
N LEU A 160 -13.03 -18.11 -1.44
CA LEU A 160 -11.64 -17.98 -1.88
C LEU A 160 -11.35 -16.51 -2.16
N LEU A 161 -10.46 -15.94 -1.36
CA LEU A 161 -9.89 -14.63 -1.61
C LEU A 161 -8.57 -14.75 -2.38
N PRO A 162 -8.07 -13.65 -2.96
CA PRO A 162 -6.71 -13.61 -3.49
C PRO A 162 -5.68 -14.14 -2.48
N PRO A 163 -4.64 -14.88 -2.92
CA PRO A 163 -3.65 -15.51 -2.03
C PRO A 163 -2.92 -14.53 -1.09
N TYR A 164 -2.86 -13.25 -1.47
CA TYR A 164 -2.25 -12.21 -0.66
C TYR A 164 -3.12 -11.78 0.54
N PHE A 165 -4.41 -12.14 0.62
CA PHE A 165 -5.18 -11.97 1.86
C PHE A 165 -5.03 -13.18 2.77
N GLU A 166 -4.90 -14.38 2.20
CA GLU A 166 -4.72 -15.61 2.98
C GLU A 166 -3.36 -15.64 3.70
N LYS A 167 -2.29 -15.20 3.02
CA LYS A 167 -0.93 -15.22 3.57
C LYS A 167 -0.66 -14.05 4.54
N GLN A 168 -1.10 -12.84 4.20
CA GLN A 168 -0.78 -11.61 4.94
C GLN A 168 -1.86 -11.23 5.96
N GLY A 169 -3.11 -11.63 5.72
CA GLY A 169 -4.28 -11.18 6.45
C GLY A 169 -4.92 -9.94 5.86
N ILE A 170 -6.07 -9.56 6.42
CA ILE A 170 -6.85 -8.41 5.98
C ILE A 170 -6.73 -7.33 7.07
N PRO A 171 -6.28 -6.11 6.72
CA PRO A 171 -6.28 -5.02 7.68
C PRO A 171 -7.71 -4.69 8.08
N LEU A 172 -8.01 -4.76 9.37
CA LEU A 172 -9.35 -4.46 9.92
C LEU A 172 -9.79 -3.05 9.53
N ARG A 173 -8.83 -2.13 9.48
CA ARG A 173 -9.06 -0.75 9.06
C ARG A 173 -9.62 -0.64 7.64
N LEU A 174 -9.20 -1.50 6.70
CA LEU A 174 -9.73 -1.57 5.34
C LEU A 174 -11.22 -1.89 5.35
N LEU A 175 -11.61 -2.89 6.16
CA LEU A 175 -12.98 -3.36 6.27
C LEU A 175 -13.90 -2.32 6.93
N ARG A 176 -13.35 -1.51 7.84
CA ARG A 176 -14.05 -0.43 8.55
C ARG A 176 -14.10 0.91 7.81
N LEU A 177 -13.45 1.04 6.65
CA LEU A 177 -13.47 2.30 5.90
C LEU A 177 -14.91 2.68 5.52
N PRO A 178 -15.44 3.84 5.96
CA PRO A 178 -16.87 4.16 5.84
C PRO A 178 -17.43 4.12 4.41
N TRP A 179 -16.58 4.39 3.42
CA TRP A 179 -16.96 4.50 2.02
C TRP A 179 -16.88 3.18 1.23
N TYR A 180 -16.47 2.06 1.86
CA TYR A 180 -16.48 0.74 1.23
C TYR A 180 -17.54 -0.17 1.82
N ILE A 181 -17.20 -1.15 2.66
CA ILE A 181 -18.17 -2.14 3.16
C ILE A 181 -19.36 -1.49 3.89
N PRO A 182 -19.18 -0.51 4.80
CA PRO A 182 -20.32 0.17 5.44
C PRO A 182 -21.23 0.90 4.44
N ALA A 183 -20.68 1.67 3.50
CA ALA A 183 -21.46 2.33 2.44
C ALA A 183 -22.15 1.32 1.51
N TRP A 184 -21.47 0.23 1.18
CA TRP A 184 -22.03 -0.88 0.43
C TRP A 184 -23.22 -1.50 1.16
N MET A 185 -23.15 -1.69 2.47
CA MET A 185 -24.27 -2.20 3.28
C MET A 185 -25.48 -1.26 3.29
N GLN A 186 -25.23 0.05 3.21
CA GLN A 186 -26.30 1.07 3.12
C GLN A 186 -26.88 1.18 1.72
N GLN A 187 -26.16 0.73 0.69
CA GLN A 187 -26.62 0.82 -0.68
C GLN A 187 -27.84 -0.09 -0.89
N VAL A 188 -28.92 0.56 -1.30
CA VAL A 188 -30.12 -0.08 -1.82
C VAL A 188 -29.76 -0.77 -3.14
N GLU A 189 -29.88 -2.10 -3.19
CA GLU A 189 -29.92 -2.81 -4.47
C GLU A 189 -31.08 -2.20 -5.27
N GLN A 190 -30.78 -1.70 -6.48
CA GLN A 190 -31.55 -0.66 -7.18
C GLN A 190 -33.06 -0.97 -7.28
N SER A 191 -33.89 0.08 -7.48
CA SER A 191 -35.34 -0.07 -7.63
C SER A 191 -35.72 -1.14 -8.67
N LEU A 192 -36.87 -1.80 -8.46
CA LEU A 192 -37.39 -2.86 -9.32
C LEU A 192 -37.25 -2.49 -10.81
N GLY A 193 -36.40 -3.21 -11.55
CA GLY A 193 -36.14 -2.99 -12.98
C GLY A 193 -34.79 -2.36 -13.32
N GLN A 194 -34.02 -1.89 -12.33
CA GLN A 194 -32.62 -1.53 -12.52
C GLN A 194 -31.68 -2.67 -12.07
N PRO A 195 -30.58 -2.94 -12.80
CA PRO A 195 -29.66 -4.01 -12.43
C PRO A 195 -28.95 -3.68 -11.11
N ALA A 196 -28.90 -4.64 -10.18
CA ALA A 196 -28.14 -4.47 -8.94
C ALA A 196 -26.69 -4.06 -9.27
N VAL A 197 -26.19 -3.04 -8.57
CA VAL A 197 -24.77 -2.66 -8.66
C VAL A 197 -23.99 -3.77 -7.99
N ASP A 198 -23.08 -4.42 -8.71
CA ASP A 198 -22.22 -5.45 -8.13
C ASP A 198 -21.01 -4.83 -7.41
N TRP A 199 -20.33 -5.64 -6.60
CA TRP A 199 -19.18 -5.18 -5.81
C TRP A 199 -18.08 -4.49 -6.65
N PRO A 200 -17.62 -5.06 -7.79
CA PRO A 200 -16.64 -4.37 -8.63
C PRO A 200 -17.10 -2.99 -9.12
N SER A 201 -18.35 -2.90 -9.60
CA SER A 201 -18.91 -1.60 -10.04
C SER A 201 -18.95 -0.60 -8.89
N PHE A 202 -19.37 -1.05 -7.70
CA PHE A 202 -19.44 -0.22 -6.50
C PHE A 202 -18.06 0.31 -6.12
N VAL A 203 -17.03 -0.55 -6.06
CA VAL A 203 -15.67 -0.14 -5.68
C VAL A 203 -15.12 0.93 -6.63
N ILE A 204 -15.27 0.75 -7.95
CA ILE A 204 -14.81 1.73 -8.93
C ILE A 204 -15.53 3.07 -8.75
N GLN A 205 -16.84 3.05 -8.51
CA GLN A 205 -17.63 4.26 -8.27
C GLN A 205 -17.25 4.93 -6.95
N ALA A 206 -17.04 4.15 -5.89
CA ALA A 206 -16.66 4.65 -4.57
C ALA A 206 -15.28 5.34 -4.63
N LEU A 207 -14.29 4.72 -5.29
CA LEU A 207 -12.97 5.33 -5.50
C LEU A 207 -13.07 6.60 -6.33
N ALA A 208 -13.83 6.60 -7.43
CA ALA A 208 -13.99 7.78 -8.28
C ALA A 208 -14.68 8.96 -7.57
N ALA A 209 -15.58 8.65 -6.62
CA ALA A 209 -16.33 9.63 -5.85
C ALA A 209 -15.65 10.04 -4.52
N ASP A 210 -14.51 9.44 -4.15
CA ASP A 210 -13.82 9.77 -2.91
C ASP A 210 -13.22 11.18 -2.98
N ALA A 211 -13.82 12.10 -2.23
CA ALA A 211 -13.42 13.51 -2.18
C ALA A 211 -11.99 13.71 -1.62
N GLN A 212 -11.40 12.69 -0.99
CA GLN A 212 -10.03 12.74 -0.51
C GLN A 212 -9.01 12.42 -1.61
N LEU A 213 -9.41 11.83 -2.73
CA LEU A 213 -8.51 11.44 -3.80
C LEU A 213 -8.51 12.48 -4.93
N GLU A 214 -7.34 12.70 -5.52
CA GLU A 214 -7.16 13.58 -6.67
C GLU A 214 -6.08 13.02 -7.60
N TYR A 215 -6.37 12.98 -8.90
CA TYR A 215 -5.41 12.50 -9.88
C TYR A 215 -4.13 13.35 -9.90
N LYS A 216 -2.96 12.71 -9.78
CA LYS A 216 -1.66 13.40 -9.83
C LYS A 216 -1.31 13.83 -11.26
N ASP A 217 -0.91 15.08 -11.40
CA ASP A 217 -0.73 15.82 -12.65
C ASP A 217 0.52 15.48 -13.47
N PHE A 218 1.56 14.87 -12.88
CA PHE A 218 2.77 14.49 -13.62
C PHE A 218 3.60 13.42 -12.93
N ASN A 219 4.23 12.53 -13.71
CA ASN A 219 5.28 11.57 -13.32
C ASN A 219 5.11 11.09 -11.88
N GLY A 220 3.87 10.70 -11.54
CA GLY A 220 3.57 10.18 -10.24
C GLY A 220 4.37 8.92 -10.11
N ALA A 221 5.50 8.97 -9.40
CA ALA A 221 6.05 7.78 -8.80
C ALA A 221 4.91 7.20 -7.97
N SER A 222 4.54 5.95 -8.27
CA SER A 222 3.53 5.25 -7.49
C SER A 222 3.93 5.33 -6.03
N GLN A 223 3.00 5.74 -5.17
CA GLN A 223 3.29 5.85 -3.76
C GLN A 223 3.04 4.53 -3.05
N TYR A 224 2.15 3.72 -3.61
CA TYR A 224 1.61 2.52 -2.98
C TYR A 224 1.89 1.25 -3.77
N THR A 225 2.82 1.28 -4.73
CA THR A 225 3.29 0.07 -5.44
C THR A 225 4.81 -0.08 -5.40
N THR A 226 5.33 -1.29 -5.63
CA THR A 226 6.77 -1.58 -5.56
C THR A 226 7.59 -1.16 -6.77
N TRP A 227 6.93 -0.81 -7.87
CA TRP A 227 7.61 -0.50 -9.12
C TRP A 227 7.54 0.99 -9.40
N ASP A 228 8.66 1.53 -9.86
CA ASP A 228 8.65 2.85 -10.48
C ASP A 228 7.79 2.79 -11.77
N PRO A 229 6.97 3.82 -12.04
CA PRO A 229 6.22 3.99 -13.28
C PRO A 229 6.95 3.60 -14.56
N GLU A 230 8.24 3.92 -14.67
CA GLU A 230 9.05 3.64 -15.86
C GLU A 230 9.31 2.14 -16.06
N TRP A 231 9.27 1.37 -14.97
CA TRP A 231 9.63 -0.05 -14.95
C TRP A 231 8.44 -0.99 -14.95
N ILE A 232 7.26 -0.53 -14.56
CA ILE A 232 6.08 -1.39 -14.42
C ILE A 232 5.73 -2.13 -15.72
N GLY A 233 5.80 -1.48 -16.88
CA GLY A 233 5.55 -2.14 -18.17
C GLY A 233 6.58 -3.23 -18.49
N THR A 234 7.84 -3.03 -18.10
CA THR A 234 8.92 -4.02 -18.26
C THR A 234 8.72 -5.20 -17.30
N ALA A 235 8.38 -4.91 -16.04
CA ALA A 235 8.07 -5.93 -15.03
C ALA A 235 6.88 -6.79 -15.46
N LEU A 236 5.77 -6.18 -15.89
CA LEU A 236 4.58 -6.91 -16.35
C LEU A 236 4.88 -7.76 -17.60
N ARG A 237 5.68 -7.27 -18.57
CA ARG A 237 6.15 -8.08 -19.71
C ARG A 237 7.00 -9.27 -19.31
N ALA A 238 7.78 -9.13 -18.24
CA ALA A 238 8.56 -10.22 -17.65
C ALA A 238 7.69 -11.18 -16.79
N GLY A 239 6.38 -10.96 -16.71
CA GLY A 239 5.47 -11.75 -15.88
C GLY A 239 5.65 -11.49 -14.38
N GLN A 240 6.29 -10.39 -14.00
CA GLN A 240 6.44 -9.99 -12.62
C GLN A 240 5.16 -9.33 -12.12
N SER A 241 4.87 -9.56 -10.85
CA SER A 241 3.70 -9.03 -10.17
C SER A 241 3.99 -7.74 -9.41
N ILE A 242 2.91 -7.08 -8.99
CA ILE A 242 2.95 -5.87 -8.19
C ILE A 242 2.76 -6.25 -6.72
N VAL A 243 3.50 -5.59 -5.84
CA VAL A 243 3.21 -5.63 -4.41
C VAL A 243 2.55 -4.30 -4.03
N SER A 244 1.41 -4.39 -3.36
CA SER A 244 0.60 -3.24 -2.94
C SER A 244 0.95 -2.82 -1.53
N TRP A 245 1.29 -1.55 -1.32
CA TRP A 245 1.53 -0.96 0.00
C TRP A 245 0.21 -0.45 0.61
N LEU A 246 -0.71 -1.38 0.79
CA LEU A 246 -2.05 -1.10 1.29
C LEU A 246 -2.01 -0.41 2.67
N ASP A 247 -1.13 -0.86 3.56
CA ASP A 247 -0.97 -0.25 4.89
C ASP A 247 -0.54 1.22 4.80
N LEU A 248 0.34 1.59 3.87
CA LEU A 248 0.75 2.98 3.72
C LEU A 248 -0.41 3.85 3.25
N TRP A 249 -1.20 3.36 2.30
CA TRP A 249 -2.38 4.07 1.85
C TRP A 249 -3.40 4.26 2.98
N LEU A 250 -3.68 3.20 3.77
CA LEU A 250 -4.54 3.28 4.95
C LEU A 250 -3.99 4.23 6.03
N TRP A 251 -2.67 4.28 6.21
CA TRP A 251 -1.98 5.17 7.13
C TRP A 251 -2.19 6.61 6.75
N ASP A 252 -1.87 6.91 5.50
CA ASP A 252 -2.06 8.24 4.99
C ASP A 252 -3.52 8.56 5.26
N LEU A 253 -4.48 7.68 4.89
CA LEU A 253 -5.95 7.95 4.89
C LEU A 253 -6.43 8.45 6.24
N HIS A 254 -5.78 8.01 7.29
CA HIS A 254 -6.07 8.45 8.64
C HIS A 254 -5.38 9.74 9.06
N ASN A 255 -4.07 9.81 8.86
CA ASN A 255 -3.20 10.72 9.62
C ASN A 255 -2.80 11.96 8.82
N ASN A 256 -2.88 11.90 7.49
CA ASN A 256 -2.38 12.96 6.61
C ASN A 256 -3.49 13.81 5.96
N THR A 257 -4.76 13.64 6.34
CA THR A 257 -5.85 14.50 5.88
C THR A 257 -6.15 15.56 6.92
N ALA A 258 -5.40 16.67 6.88
CA ALA A 258 -6.00 17.94 7.29
C ALA A 258 -7.32 18.10 6.51
N SER A 259 -8.39 18.50 7.21
CA SER A 259 -9.72 18.60 6.60
C SER A 259 -9.66 19.42 5.31
N GLY A 260 -10.11 18.83 4.19
CA GLY A 260 -10.14 19.49 2.88
C GLY A 260 -8.88 19.30 2.01
N VAL A 261 -7.81 18.67 2.50
CA VAL A 261 -6.63 18.36 1.69
C VAL A 261 -6.87 17.09 0.87
N LYS A 262 -6.83 17.23 -0.46
CA LYS A 262 -6.89 16.12 -1.41
C LYS A 262 -5.55 15.42 -1.53
N ARG A 263 -5.58 14.16 -1.94
CA ARG A 263 -4.41 13.30 -2.04
C ARG A 263 -4.06 12.99 -3.46
N PRO A 264 -2.83 13.33 -3.87
CA PRO A 264 -2.39 13.00 -5.20
C PRO A 264 -2.24 11.49 -5.30
N ILE A 265 -3.01 10.88 -6.18
CA ILE A 265 -2.97 9.45 -6.51
C ILE A 265 -2.77 9.30 -8.02
N ASP A 266 -2.00 8.30 -8.43
CA ASP A 266 -1.77 8.01 -9.85
C ASP A 266 -2.54 6.77 -10.33
N ILE A 267 -2.38 6.46 -11.62
CA ILE A 267 -3.04 5.32 -12.27
C ILE A 267 -2.62 3.97 -11.68
N TYR A 268 -1.39 3.86 -11.19
CA TYR A 268 -0.82 2.60 -10.69
C TYR A 268 -1.35 2.28 -9.32
N ASP A 269 -1.35 3.29 -8.45
CA ASP A 269 -1.94 3.25 -7.13
C ASP A 269 -3.43 2.93 -7.25
N LEU A 270 -4.16 3.61 -8.14
CA LEU A 270 -5.59 3.36 -8.34
C LEU A 270 -5.88 1.95 -8.85
N ALA A 271 -5.18 1.46 -9.86
CA ALA A 271 -5.40 0.11 -10.38
C ALA A 271 -5.06 -0.96 -9.32
N THR A 272 -3.98 -0.76 -8.57
CA THR A 272 -3.56 -1.66 -7.50
C THR A 272 -4.58 -1.68 -6.35
N LEU A 273 -4.98 -0.51 -5.86
CA LEU A 273 -5.98 -0.39 -4.79
C LEU A 273 -7.35 -0.91 -5.22
N SER A 274 -7.76 -0.63 -6.46
CA SER A 274 -8.98 -1.19 -7.03
C SER A 274 -8.94 -2.70 -7.01
N GLN A 275 -7.83 -3.33 -7.43
CA GLN A 275 -7.72 -4.78 -7.47
C GLN A 275 -7.81 -5.39 -6.07
N VAL A 276 -7.17 -4.77 -5.08
CA VAL A 276 -7.20 -5.21 -3.68
C VAL A 276 -8.62 -5.12 -3.10
N LEU A 277 -9.29 -3.98 -3.28
CA LEU A 277 -10.66 -3.75 -2.79
C LEU A 277 -11.69 -4.66 -3.48
N ILE A 278 -11.61 -4.79 -4.81
CA ILE A 278 -12.47 -5.67 -5.59
C ILE A 278 -12.30 -7.12 -5.13
N GLY A 279 -11.06 -7.54 -4.85
CA GLY A 279 -10.73 -8.88 -4.37
C GLY A 279 -11.47 -9.30 -3.09
N LEU A 280 -11.93 -8.36 -2.25
CA LEU A 280 -12.71 -8.66 -1.05
C LEU A 280 -14.11 -9.22 -1.32
N GLY A 281 -14.67 -8.96 -2.51
CA GLY A 281 -16.03 -9.35 -2.86
C GLY A 281 -16.15 -10.36 -4.00
N LEU A 282 -15.03 -10.70 -4.66
CA LEU A 282 -15.00 -11.66 -5.74
C LEU A 282 -14.46 -13.02 -5.29
N ASP A 283 -15.12 -14.09 -5.74
CA ASP A 283 -14.61 -15.45 -5.54
C ASP A 283 -13.45 -15.70 -6.50
N TYR A 284 -12.23 -15.74 -5.97
CA TYR A 284 -11.00 -15.84 -6.76
C TYR A 284 -10.94 -17.11 -7.65
N SER A 285 -11.72 -18.14 -7.36
CA SER A 285 -11.79 -19.35 -8.19
C SER A 285 -12.65 -19.19 -9.44
N ARG A 286 -13.62 -18.27 -9.42
CA ARG A 286 -14.63 -18.07 -10.47
C ARG A 286 -14.42 -16.77 -11.22
N ASP A 287 -14.14 -15.70 -10.49
CA ASP A 287 -14.11 -14.34 -10.98
C ASP A 287 -12.68 -13.83 -10.93
N ARG A 288 -12.05 -13.76 -12.10
CA ARG A 288 -10.68 -13.25 -12.21
C ARG A 288 -10.68 -11.80 -12.64
N THR A 289 -10.04 -10.97 -11.81
CA THR A 289 -9.60 -9.65 -12.25
C THR A 289 -8.30 -9.79 -13.03
N GLY A 290 -8.24 -9.25 -14.24
CA GLY A 290 -7.01 -9.10 -15.02
C GLY A 290 -6.45 -7.70 -14.85
N MET A 291 -5.12 -7.56 -14.81
CA MET A 291 -4.47 -6.25 -14.88
C MET A 291 -3.87 -6.04 -16.26
N HIS A 292 -4.12 -4.88 -16.86
CA HIS A 292 -3.77 -4.56 -18.24
C HIS A 292 -2.93 -3.31 -18.30
N TYR A 293 -1.76 -3.41 -18.93
CA TYR A 293 -0.89 -2.27 -19.21
C TYR A 293 -0.85 -2.01 -20.71
N LEU A 294 -1.35 -0.85 -21.14
CA LEU A 294 -1.44 -0.47 -22.54
C LEU A 294 -0.35 0.57 -22.86
N THR A 295 0.52 0.29 -23.83
CA THR A 295 1.55 1.22 -24.28
C THR A 295 1.83 1.10 -25.80
N PRO A 296 1.65 2.18 -26.60
CA PRO A 296 1.18 3.50 -26.19
C PRO A 296 -0.31 3.49 -25.80
N PHE A 297 -0.76 4.48 -25.01
CA PHE A 297 -2.19 4.73 -24.81
C PHE A 297 -2.72 5.74 -25.84
N GLY A 298 -2.16 6.95 -25.84
CA GLY A 298 -2.47 8.00 -26.80
C GLY A 298 -3.32 9.14 -26.23
N TYR A 299 -3.95 9.91 -27.12
CA TYR A 299 -4.86 10.99 -26.75
C TYR A 299 -6.18 10.42 -26.28
N ILE A 300 -6.74 11.00 -25.21
CA ILE A 300 -7.99 10.50 -24.63
C ILE A 300 -9.18 11.34 -25.11
N ASN A 301 -10.29 10.70 -25.42
CA ASN A 301 -11.58 11.37 -25.57
C ASN A 301 -11.96 12.04 -24.23
N PRO A 302 -12.81 13.09 -24.24
CA PRO A 302 -13.29 13.70 -23.01
C PRO A 302 -13.85 12.67 -22.03
N THR A 303 -13.29 12.59 -20.82
CA THR A 303 -13.69 11.66 -19.76
C THR A 303 -13.54 12.30 -18.38
N ASN A 304 -14.15 11.70 -17.35
CA ASN A 304 -14.01 12.18 -15.97
C ASN A 304 -12.68 11.71 -15.37
N LEU A 305 -11.83 12.65 -14.98
CA LEU A 305 -10.58 12.36 -14.29
C LEU A 305 -10.80 12.47 -12.77
N ILE A 306 -10.46 11.41 -12.03
CA ILE A 306 -10.73 11.32 -10.59
C ILE A 306 -10.28 12.57 -9.80
N GLY A 307 -11.21 13.11 -9.02
CA GLY A 307 -10.96 14.18 -8.04
C GLY A 307 -10.54 15.53 -8.60
N ARG A 308 -10.43 15.68 -9.93
CA ARG A 308 -10.07 16.94 -10.59
C ARG A 308 -11.32 17.72 -11.01
N LEU A 309 -11.29 19.01 -10.75
CA LEU A 309 -12.25 19.99 -11.22
C LEU A 309 -11.49 21.11 -11.92
N GLU A 310 -12.08 21.72 -12.94
CA GLU A 310 -11.43 22.80 -13.66
C GLU A 310 -11.44 24.07 -12.78
N GLU A 311 -10.26 24.62 -12.50
CA GLU A 311 -10.10 25.82 -11.67
C GLU A 311 -9.34 26.93 -12.43
N PRO A 312 -9.98 28.10 -12.70
CA PRO A 312 -11.39 28.42 -12.40
C PRO A 312 -12.38 27.61 -13.25
N PRO A 313 -13.65 27.44 -12.81
CA PRO A 313 -14.66 26.71 -13.57
C PRO A 313 -14.81 27.28 -14.97
N ASN A 314 -14.68 26.41 -15.98
CA ASN A 314 -14.92 26.77 -17.36
C ASN A 314 -16.42 26.61 -17.67
N PRO A 315 -17.12 27.68 -18.10
CA PRO A 315 -18.56 27.60 -18.40
C PRO A 315 -18.88 26.63 -19.53
N ASP A 316 -17.91 26.32 -20.39
CA ASP A 316 -18.04 25.37 -21.50
C ASP A 316 -17.67 23.93 -21.10
N ASN A 317 -17.26 23.71 -19.84
CA ASN A 317 -16.90 22.39 -19.28
C ASN A 317 -17.52 22.20 -17.88
N GLN A 318 -18.84 22.34 -17.79
CA GLN A 318 -19.58 22.27 -16.51
C GLN A 318 -19.43 20.92 -15.81
N ASP A 319 -19.22 19.86 -16.58
CA ASP A 319 -19.04 18.50 -16.09
C ASP A 319 -17.58 18.18 -15.72
N SER A 320 -16.65 19.14 -15.86
CA SER A 320 -15.21 18.95 -15.60
C SER A 320 -14.61 17.76 -16.38
N MET A 321 -15.04 17.58 -17.62
CA MET A 321 -14.49 16.58 -18.53
C MET A 321 -13.02 16.90 -18.84
N CYS A 322 -12.23 15.86 -19.06
CA CYS A 322 -10.81 15.95 -19.31
C CYS A 322 -10.45 15.23 -20.62
N ASN A 323 -9.79 15.92 -21.54
CA ASN A 323 -9.11 15.33 -22.69
C ASN A 323 -7.62 15.71 -22.75
N ASN A 324 -7.13 16.34 -21.69
CA ASN A 324 -5.78 16.87 -21.53
C ASN A 324 -5.23 16.45 -20.15
N PRO A 325 -4.91 15.16 -19.94
CA PRO A 325 -4.59 14.62 -18.61
C PRO A 325 -3.36 15.25 -17.93
N LEU A 326 -2.49 15.94 -18.68
CA LEU A 326 -1.31 16.67 -18.15
C LEU A 326 -1.51 18.19 -18.07
N TYR A 327 -2.77 18.67 -18.00
CA TYR A 327 -3.12 20.10 -18.05
C TYR A 327 -2.48 20.97 -16.95
N ALA A 328 -2.20 20.41 -15.78
CA ALA A 328 -1.60 21.14 -14.66
C ALA A 328 -0.06 21.29 -14.75
N VAL A 329 0.58 20.76 -15.81
CA VAL A 329 2.05 20.71 -15.92
C VAL A 329 2.63 21.95 -16.60
N GLY A 330 2.75 23.02 -15.83
CA GLY A 330 3.52 24.21 -16.19
C GLY A 330 3.05 24.91 -17.47
N ILE A 331 3.95 25.67 -18.10
CA ILE A 331 3.67 26.46 -19.32
C ILE A 331 3.65 25.62 -20.61
N LYS A 332 4.00 24.33 -20.55
CA LYS A 332 4.14 23.48 -21.74
C LYS A 332 2.79 22.98 -22.28
N TYR A 333 1.79 22.83 -21.42
CA TYR A 333 0.47 22.32 -21.78
C TYR A 333 -0.63 23.36 -21.49
N CYS A 334 -1.80 23.17 -22.09
CA CYS A 334 -2.95 24.02 -21.78
C CYS A 334 -3.30 23.84 -20.31
N LYS A 335 -3.57 24.94 -19.59
CA LYS A 335 -4.13 24.87 -18.22
C LYS A 335 -5.59 24.39 -18.20
N ALA A 336 -6.22 24.17 -19.35
CA ALA A 336 -7.58 23.68 -19.44
C ALA A 336 -7.60 22.15 -19.42
N MET A 337 -8.53 21.58 -18.65
CA MET A 337 -8.80 20.13 -18.61
C MET A 337 -9.39 19.65 -19.93
N LEU A 338 -10.28 20.47 -20.49
CA LEU A 338 -10.89 20.26 -21.79
C LEU A 338 -10.31 21.27 -22.78
N CYS A 339 -9.59 20.77 -23.78
CA CYS A 339 -9.01 21.57 -24.85
C CYS A 339 -9.60 21.19 -26.22
N GLU A 340 -9.46 22.08 -27.19
CA GLU A 340 -9.87 21.78 -28.56
C GLU A 340 -9.14 20.53 -29.10
N ARG A 341 -9.87 19.72 -29.88
CA ARG A 341 -9.41 18.41 -30.36
C ARG A 341 -8.01 18.42 -30.94
N TYR A 342 -7.71 19.37 -31.84
CA TYR A 342 -6.43 19.51 -32.54
C TYR A 342 -5.51 20.57 -31.92
N SER A 343 -5.74 20.95 -30.66
CA SER A 343 -4.87 21.89 -29.98
C SER A 343 -3.46 21.35 -29.88
N ASN A 344 -2.46 22.14 -30.26
CA ASN A 344 -1.05 21.82 -30.11
C ASN A 344 -0.59 21.73 -28.64
N THR A 345 -1.46 22.12 -27.70
CA THR A 345 -1.22 22.08 -26.26
C THR A 345 -1.93 20.92 -25.56
N ARG A 346 -2.66 20.08 -26.32
CA ARG A 346 -3.28 18.84 -25.82
C ARG A 346 -2.18 17.83 -25.48
N SER A 347 -2.32 17.17 -24.34
CA SER A 347 -1.43 16.10 -23.90
C SER A 347 -1.97 14.72 -24.24
N TYR A 348 -1.08 13.76 -24.47
CA TYR A 348 -1.41 12.34 -24.62
C TYR A 348 -0.78 11.53 -23.47
N LEU A 349 -1.32 10.35 -23.18
CA LEU A 349 -0.77 9.40 -22.21
C LEU A 349 0.17 8.42 -22.92
N GLY A 350 1.40 8.28 -22.42
CA GLY A 350 2.37 7.32 -22.95
C GLY A 350 1.99 5.86 -22.66
N TYR A 351 1.22 5.64 -21.59
CA TYR A 351 0.74 4.33 -21.18
C TYR A 351 -0.46 4.49 -20.25
N HIS A 352 -1.17 3.40 -19.98
CA HIS A 352 -2.21 3.34 -18.96
C HIS A 352 -2.25 1.97 -18.27
N LEU A 353 -2.55 1.94 -16.98
CA LEU A 353 -2.78 0.70 -16.22
C LEU A 353 -4.24 0.67 -15.76
N PHE A 354 -4.95 -0.39 -16.12
CA PHE A 354 -6.35 -0.60 -15.76
C PHE A 354 -6.63 -2.07 -15.47
N LEU A 355 -7.84 -2.37 -15.00
CA LEU A 355 -8.26 -3.72 -14.67
C LEU A 355 -9.33 -4.22 -15.65
N SER A 356 -9.56 -5.53 -15.66
CA SER A 356 -10.76 -6.13 -16.22
C SER A 356 -11.35 -7.14 -15.27
N VAL A 357 -12.65 -7.41 -15.37
CA VAL A 357 -13.32 -8.55 -14.74
C VAL A 357 -13.95 -9.43 -15.82
N GLN A 358 -13.87 -10.74 -15.65
CA GLN A 358 -14.50 -11.69 -16.56
C GLN A 358 -16.04 -11.67 -16.37
N ARG A 359 -16.80 -11.42 -17.44
CA ARG A 359 -18.28 -11.53 -17.47
C ARG A 359 -18.73 -12.10 -18.81
N ASP A 360 -19.65 -13.06 -18.80
CA ASP A 360 -20.21 -13.67 -20.03
C ASP A 360 -19.12 -14.08 -21.04
N ASP A 361 -18.11 -14.80 -20.56
CA ASP A 361 -16.93 -15.24 -21.33
C ASP A 361 -16.07 -14.12 -21.94
N SER A 362 -16.29 -12.85 -21.59
CA SER A 362 -15.54 -11.69 -22.09
C SER A 362 -14.96 -10.80 -20.97
N PRO A 363 -13.74 -10.25 -21.15
CA PRO A 363 -13.18 -9.28 -20.21
C PRO A 363 -13.86 -7.92 -20.35
N HIS A 364 -14.36 -7.41 -19.22
CA HIS A 364 -14.97 -6.09 -19.12
C HIS A 364 -14.10 -5.14 -18.28
N VAL A 365 -13.94 -3.91 -18.73
CA VAL A 365 -12.94 -2.98 -18.17
C VAL A 365 -13.41 -2.32 -16.88
N LEU A 366 -12.51 -2.34 -15.90
CA LEU A 366 -12.58 -1.67 -14.62
C LEU A 366 -11.48 -0.59 -14.58
N ASP A 367 -11.87 0.68 -14.59
CA ASP A 367 -10.95 1.81 -14.57
C ASP A 367 -11.56 2.93 -13.72
N VAL A 368 -10.78 3.54 -12.85
CA VAL A 368 -11.18 4.68 -12.03
C VAL A 368 -10.70 6.00 -12.66
N CYS A 369 -9.60 5.95 -13.42
CA CYS A 369 -8.85 7.12 -13.82
C CYS A 369 -9.38 7.76 -15.11
N CYS A 370 -9.59 6.99 -16.18
CA CYS A 370 -10.07 7.52 -17.46
C CYS A 370 -11.61 7.39 -17.55
N GLY A 371 -12.30 7.99 -16.59
CA GLY A 371 -13.71 7.80 -16.28
C GLY A 371 -13.90 6.64 -15.31
N PRO A 372 -14.94 6.62 -14.46
CA PRO A 372 -15.29 5.36 -13.82
C PRO A 372 -15.87 4.42 -14.88
N GLN A 373 -15.11 3.39 -15.25
CA GLN A 373 -15.57 2.25 -16.04
C GLN A 373 -15.92 1.13 -15.06
N PRO A 374 -17.20 0.88 -14.76
CA PRO A 374 -17.59 -0.05 -13.70
C PRO A 374 -17.65 -1.52 -14.17
N GLY A 375 -16.94 -1.91 -15.23
CA GLY A 375 -17.00 -3.29 -15.73
C GLY A 375 -18.20 -3.58 -16.65
N LYS A 376 -18.79 -2.55 -17.27
CA LYS A 376 -19.91 -2.72 -18.23
C LYS A 376 -19.47 -2.73 -19.69
N THR A 377 -18.27 -2.24 -19.98
CA THR A 377 -17.75 -2.12 -21.34
C THR A 377 -16.75 -3.23 -21.60
N THR A 378 -16.84 -3.89 -22.75
CA THR A 378 -15.82 -4.85 -23.20
C THR A 378 -14.48 -4.15 -23.39
N LEU A 379 -13.39 -4.93 -23.44
CA LEU A 379 -12.05 -4.38 -23.68
C LEU A 379 -11.97 -3.51 -24.94
N GLN A 380 -12.46 -4.01 -26.09
CA GLN A 380 -12.46 -3.24 -27.33
C GLN A 380 -13.35 -2.00 -27.23
N GLY A 381 -14.55 -2.13 -26.67
CA GLY A 381 -15.46 -1.00 -26.50
C GLY A 381 -14.87 0.10 -25.61
N TYR A 382 -14.06 -0.27 -24.62
CA TYR A 382 -13.35 0.69 -23.78
C TYR A 382 -12.29 1.47 -24.56
N LEU A 383 -11.48 0.79 -25.38
CA LEU A 383 -10.47 1.45 -26.22
C LEU A 383 -11.13 2.41 -27.22
N ASP A 384 -12.20 1.96 -27.89
CA ASP A 384 -12.94 2.79 -28.85
C ASP A 384 -13.59 4.01 -28.18
N PHE A 385 -13.98 3.88 -26.91
CA PHE A 385 -14.59 4.95 -26.13
C PHE A 385 -13.56 5.94 -25.59
N VAL A 386 -12.44 5.46 -25.03
CA VAL A 386 -11.49 6.30 -24.31
C VAL A 386 -10.38 6.86 -25.20
N ILE A 387 -9.95 6.15 -26.25
CA ILE A 387 -8.82 6.56 -27.09
C ILE A 387 -9.34 7.27 -28.34
N GLU A 388 -8.78 8.45 -28.62
CA GLU A 388 -9.06 9.17 -29.87
C GLU A 388 -8.19 8.57 -30.99
N THR A 389 -8.82 8.04 -32.04
CA THR A 389 -8.12 7.25 -33.07
C THR A 389 -7.75 8.06 -34.32
N ASP A 390 -8.04 9.36 -34.34
CA ASP A 390 -7.78 10.23 -35.47
C ASP A 390 -6.29 10.40 -35.77
N ALA A 391 -5.87 9.86 -36.91
CA ALA A 391 -4.50 9.92 -37.39
C ALA A 391 -3.93 11.35 -37.47
N GLY A 392 -4.76 12.38 -37.62
CA GLY A 392 -4.32 13.78 -37.64
C GLY A 392 -3.69 14.26 -36.33
N LEU A 393 -3.97 13.60 -35.20
CA LEU A 393 -3.36 13.90 -33.91
C LEU A 393 -1.99 13.23 -33.71
N TYR A 394 -1.69 12.21 -34.52
CA TYR A 394 -0.52 11.36 -34.33
C TYR A 394 0.50 11.63 -35.44
N SER A 395 1.62 12.23 -35.07
CA SER A 395 2.79 12.32 -35.95
C SER A 395 3.66 11.08 -35.79
N PRO A 396 4.04 10.38 -36.89
CA PRO A 396 4.92 9.22 -36.81
C PRO A 396 6.20 9.53 -35.99
N PRO A 397 6.64 8.61 -35.11
CA PRO A 397 6.18 7.21 -34.98
C PRO A 397 4.99 6.99 -34.02
N ASN A 398 4.32 8.04 -33.53
CA ASN A 398 3.23 7.88 -32.57
C ASN A 398 1.96 7.33 -33.25
N TYR A 399 1.16 6.57 -32.50
CA TYR A 399 -0.13 6.00 -32.93
C TYR A 399 -1.05 5.80 -31.70
N PRO A 400 -2.39 5.72 -31.88
CA PRO A 400 -3.31 5.40 -30.80
C PRO A 400 -3.13 3.95 -30.34
N GLY A 401 -3.20 3.70 -29.03
CA GLY A 401 -3.13 2.36 -28.48
C GLY A 401 -4.26 1.46 -28.96
N THR A 402 -3.95 0.19 -29.20
CA THR A 402 -4.87 -0.83 -29.67
C THR A 402 -4.88 -2.04 -28.74
N ALA A 403 -5.79 -2.99 -28.96
CA ALA A 403 -5.85 -4.22 -28.17
C ALA A 403 -4.55 -5.06 -28.29
N GLN A 404 -3.82 -4.93 -29.39
CA GLN A 404 -2.54 -5.61 -29.62
C GLN A 404 -1.40 -5.04 -28.75
N ASP A 405 -1.55 -3.80 -28.29
CA ASP A 405 -0.55 -3.10 -27.47
C ASP A 405 -0.75 -3.38 -25.96
N ILE A 406 -1.75 -4.19 -25.60
CA ILE A 406 -2.04 -4.57 -24.22
C ILE A 406 -1.09 -5.67 -23.76
N ILE A 407 -0.42 -5.39 -22.65
CA ILE A 407 0.36 -6.34 -21.88
C ILE A 407 -0.48 -6.79 -20.71
N ASN A 408 -0.85 -8.07 -20.71
CA ASN A 408 -1.55 -8.71 -19.60
C ASN A 408 -0.56 -8.97 -18.45
N GLY A 409 -0.85 -8.41 -17.30
CA GLY A 409 -0.07 -8.55 -16.08
C GLY A 409 -0.70 -9.53 -15.08
N PRO A 410 0.10 -10.19 -14.23
CA PRO A 410 -0.42 -11.02 -13.14
C PRO A 410 -1.14 -10.19 -12.04
N GLY A 411 -0.96 -8.86 -12.04
CA GLY A 411 -1.57 -7.96 -11.06
C GLY A 411 -0.88 -7.97 -9.70
N VAL A 412 -1.65 -7.67 -8.66
CA VAL A 412 -1.19 -7.71 -7.27
C VAL A 412 -0.97 -9.15 -6.82
N SER A 413 0.24 -9.47 -6.41
CA SER A 413 0.57 -10.80 -5.84
C SER A 413 0.76 -10.79 -4.33
N ASP A 414 1.00 -9.61 -3.75
CA ASP A 414 1.40 -9.48 -2.36
C ASP A 414 0.95 -8.12 -1.80
N LEU A 415 0.73 -8.09 -0.48
CA LEU A 415 0.49 -6.88 0.29
C LEU A 415 1.76 -6.59 1.09
N ALA A 416 2.42 -5.47 0.80
CA ALA A 416 3.47 -4.96 1.65
C ALA A 416 2.81 -4.45 2.94
N ILE A 417 2.80 -5.30 3.96
CA ILE A 417 2.36 -4.94 5.29
C ILE A 417 3.49 -4.19 5.99
N SER A 418 3.14 -3.21 6.83
CA SER A 418 4.04 -2.57 7.79
C SER A 418 4.70 -3.54 8.79
N ARG A 419 4.42 -4.84 8.69
CA ARG A 419 5.19 -5.93 9.33
C ARG A 419 6.66 -6.00 8.92
N ALA A 420 7.12 -5.20 7.96
CA ALA A 420 8.55 -4.99 7.72
C ALA A 420 9.32 -4.57 9.00
N PHE A 421 8.61 -4.09 10.03
CA PHE A 421 9.14 -3.72 11.35
C PHE A 421 8.96 -4.80 12.43
N GLU A 422 8.42 -5.95 12.08
CA GLU A 422 8.34 -7.11 12.97
C GLU A 422 9.70 -7.82 13.02
N LYS A 423 10.15 -8.13 14.23
CA LYS A 423 11.18 -9.13 14.41
C LYS A 423 10.50 -10.50 14.49
N ARG A 424 11.06 -11.49 13.79
CA ARG A 424 10.76 -12.92 13.91
C ARG A 424 10.46 -13.30 15.36
N GLN A 425 9.29 -13.93 15.56
CA GLN A 425 8.92 -14.81 16.67
C GLN A 425 9.64 -14.50 17.99
N ASP A 426 9.12 -13.53 18.74
CA ASP A 426 9.28 -13.56 20.20
C ASP A 426 8.09 -14.35 20.77
N PRO A 427 8.24 -15.66 21.02
CA PRO A 427 7.15 -16.49 21.55
C PRO A 427 6.76 -16.11 23.00
N SER A 428 7.47 -15.18 23.65
CA SER A 428 7.29 -14.87 25.07
C SER A 428 6.32 -13.71 25.35
N THR A 429 5.83 -13.01 24.32
CA THR A 429 4.89 -11.88 24.49
C THR A 429 3.56 -12.15 23.80
N GLN A 430 2.43 -12.00 24.52
CA GLN A 430 1.08 -12.03 23.95
C GLN A 430 0.83 -10.90 22.93
N PHE A 431 1.67 -9.86 22.93
CA PHE A 431 1.67 -8.77 21.95
C PHE A 431 3.13 -8.43 21.61
N PRO A 432 3.67 -8.83 20.45
CA PRO A 432 5.03 -8.46 20.11
C PRO A 432 5.06 -6.95 19.85
N LYS A 433 5.70 -6.20 20.77
CA LYS A 433 6.00 -4.78 20.57
C LYS A 433 6.92 -4.66 19.36
N THR A 434 6.47 -3.97 18.32
CA THR A 434 7.23 -3.76 17.08
C THR A 434 8.49 -2.95 17.36
N ILE A 435 9.45 -2.94 16.44
CA ILE A 435 10.60 -2.04 16.59
C ILE A 435 10.15 -0.57 16.60
N ILE A 436 9.07 -0.24 15.89
CA ILE A 436 8.42 1.07 15.90
C ILE A 436 7.94 1.41 17.31
N ASP A 437 7.22 0.52 18.00
CA ASP A 437 6.69 0.79 19.34
C ASP A 437 7.80 0.98 20.36
N LYS A 438 8.85 0.17 20.26
CA LYS A 438 10.03 0.28 21.12
C LYS A 438 10.75 1.61 20.87
N LEU A 439 10.86 2.04 19.61
CA LEU A 439 11.45 3.33 19.25
C LEU A 439 10.59 4.48 19.71
N LYS A 440 9.28 4.49 19.43
CA LYS A 440 8.33 5.51 19.91
C LYS A 440 8.40 5.63 21.43
N ALA A 441 8.28 4.52 22.16
CA ALA A 441 8.36 4.52 23.63
C ALA A 441 9.68 5.06 24.16
N SER A 442 10.80 4.72 23.51
CA SER A 442 12.12 5.23 23.88
C SER A 442 12.26 6.73 23.59
N LEU A 443 11.86 7.18 22.40
CA LEU A 443 11.99 8.54 21.92
C LEU A 443 11.07 9.54 22.63
N SER A 444 9.87 9.11 23.03
CA SER A 444 8.92 9.95 23.77
C SER A 444 9.48 10.43 25.13
N SER A 445 10.52 9.80 25.66
CA SER A 445 11.20 10.28 26.88
C SER A 445 12.08 11.51 26.65
N PHE A 446 12.45 11.82 25.40
CA PHE A 446 13.35 12.92 25.04
C PHE A 446 12.63 14.22 24.65
N GLY A 447 11.32 14.18 24.46
CA GLY A 447 10.55 15.33 24.04
C GLY A 447 9.25 14.98 23.35
N THR A 448 8.72 15.94 22.60
CA THR A 448 7.48 15.74 21.84
C THR A 448 7.83 15.12 20.50
N LEU A 449 7.40 13.87 20.30
CA LEU A 449 7.60 13.13 19.07
C LEU A 449 6.40 13.36 18.15
N SER A 450 6.64 13.78 16.90
CA SER A 450 5.59 13.79 15.89
C SER A 450 5.20 12.36 15.50
N GLU A 451 3.99 12.18 14.97
CA GLU A 451 3.72 10.94 14.24
C GLU A 451 4.72 10.79 13.08
N PRO A 452 5.18 9.55 12.79
CA PRO A 452 6.13 9.33 11.72
C PRO A 452 5.47 9.55 10.36
N TYR A 453 6.19 10.23 9.48
CA TYR A 453 5.94 10.17 8.05
C TYR A 453 6.44 8.82 7.51
N ILE A 454 5.62 8.12 6.74
CA ILE A 454 5.96 6.81 6.16
C ILE A 454 6.02 6.96 4.65
N SER A 455 6.99 6.34 3.99
CA SER A 455 7.08 6.31 2.53
C SER A 455 7.72 5.04 2.01
N VAL A 456 7.35 4.64 0.79
CA VAL A 456 7.97 3.53 0.06
C VAL A 456 9.23 4.01 -0.65
N LEU A 457 10.25 3.16 -0.65
CA LEU A 457 11.43 3.34 -1.50
C LEU A 457 11.36 2.35 -2.68
N PRO A 458 12.05 2.63 -3.81
CA PRO A 458 12.11 1.68 -4.91
C PRO A 458 12.57 0.29 -4.47
N GLY A 459 11.88 -0.75 -4.92
CA GLY A 459 12.14 -2.15 -4.59
C GLY A 459 11.08 -2.76 -3.67
N ALA A 460 10.91 -4.08 -3.78
CA ALA A 460 9.95 -4.81 -2.96
C ALA A 460 10.29 -4.66 -1.47
N TYR A 461 9.30 -4.34 -0.63
CA TYR A 461 9.43 -4.25 0.83
C TYR A 461 10.44 -3.21 1.37
N ASN A 462 10.87 -2.25 0.55
CA ASN A 462 11.70 -1.14 1.02
C ASN A 462 10.81 0.00 1.55
N ILE A 463 10.91 0.30 2.84
CA ILE A 463 10.08 1.31 3.54
C ILE A 463 10.95 2.23 4.38
N MET A 464 10.51 3.48 4.49
CA MET A 464 11.14 4.52 5.31
C MET A 464 10.10 5.10 6.27
N LEU A 465 10.47 5.25 7.54
CA LEU A 465 9.73 6.02 8.54
C LEU A 465 10.60 7.16 9.04
N THR A 466 10.04 8.37 9.07
CA THR A 466 10.71 9.57 9.55
C THR A 466 9.91 10.21 10.68
N TRP A 467 10.50 10.24 11.87
CA TRP A 467 10.01 11.00 13.01
C TRP A 467 10.68 12.37 13.08
N THR A 468 9.94 13.37 13.55
CA THR A 468 10.51 14.63 14.04
C THR A 468 10.32 14.70 15.55
N LEU A 469 11.43 14.78 16.28
CA LEU A 469 11.46 14.94 17.73
C LEU A 469 11.79 16.39 18.06
N GLN A 470 10.91 17.07 18.78
CA GLN A 470 11.19 18.36 19.41
C GLN A 470 11.74 18.11 20.83
N SER A 471 13.01 18.43 21.03
CA SER A 471 13.73 18.18 22.28
C SER A 471 13.12 18.94 23.46
N SER A 472 12.85 18.26 24.58
CA SER A 472 12.40 18.91 25.82
C SER A 472 13.48 19.79 26.44
N SER A 473 14.76 19.40 26.25
CA SER A 473 15.91 20.14 26.76
C SER A 473 16.23 21.40 25.96
N HIS A 474 15.83 21.45 24.69
CA HIS A 474 16.10 22.56 23.77
C HIS A 474 14.90 22.78 22.84
N PRO A 475 13.94 23.64 23.19
CA PRO A 475 12.67 23.79 22.45
C PRO A 475 12.80 24.21 20.98
N GLY A 476 13.95 24.72 20.54
CA GLY A 476 14.26 25.03 19.15
C GLY A 476 15.03 23.94 18.39
N GLU A 477 15.49 22.89 19.08
CA GLU A 477 16.22 21.76 18.50
C GLU A 477 15.23 20.72 17.97
N PHE A 478 15.23 20.54 16.65
CA PHE A 478 14.53 19.45 15.99
C PHE A 478 15.52 18.35 15.60
N VAL A 479 15.20 17.13 16.00
CA VAL A 479 15.92 15.92 15.64
C VAL A 479 15.04 15.12 14.68
N THR A 480 15.51 14.92 13.46
CA THR A 480 14.85 14.05 12.47
C THR A 480 15.45 12.67 12.57
N ILE A 481 14.62 11.65 12.80
CA ILE A 481 15.05 10.26 12.93
C ILE A 481 14.38 9.48 11.81
N THR A 482 15.18 8.86 10.95
CA THR A 482 14.66 8.07 9.84
C THR A 482 15.11 6.62 9.98
N LEU A 483 14.15 5.71 10.05
CA LEU A 483 14.35 4.26 10.00
C LEU A 483 13.98 3.75 8.61
N PHE A 484 14.89 3.01 8.00
CA PHE A 484 14.70 2.31 6.75
C PHE A 484 14.62 0.82 7.05
N ALA A 485 13.58 0.14 6.58
CA ALA A 485 13.59 -1.32 6.44
C ALA A 485 13.75 -1.65 4.97
N LEU A 486 14.69 -2.53 4.66
CA LEU A 486 15.11 -2.83 3.30
C LEU A 486 15.03 -4.34 3.07
N TRP A 487 14.81 -4.74 1.83
CA TRP A 487 14.64 -6.14 1.47
C TRP A 487 15.94 -6.95 1.50
N SER A 488 17.06 -6.31 1.18
CA SER A 488 18.34 -6.99 0.99
C SER A 488 19.50 -6.21 1.59
N GLU A 489 20.55 -6.95 1.96
CA GLU A 489 21.84 -6.37 2.33
C GLU A 489 22.33 -5.36 1.28
N GLN A 490 22.23 -5.69 -0.01
CA GLN A 490 22.61 -4.82 -1.13
C GLN A 490 21.86 -3.47 -1.10
N SER A 491 20.57 -3.47 -0.76
CA SER A 491 19.77 -2.25 -0.63
C SER A 491 20.30 -1.38 0.52
N ILE A 492 20.70 -2.00 1.63
CA ILE A 492 21.36 -1.31 2.76
C ILE A 492 22.66 -0.67 2.29
N GLN A 493 23.49 -1.42 1.54
CA GLN A 493 24.78 -0.92 1.08
C GLN A 493 24.62 0.30 0.16
N SER A 494 23.70 0.21 -0.81
CA SER A 494 23.39 1.30 -1.74
C SER A 494 22.88 2.55 -1.00
N LEU A 495 21.89 2.40 -0.11
CA LEU A 495 21.34 3.52 0.65
C LEU A 495 22.41 4.18 1.53
N TRP A 496 23.21 3.36 2.22
CA TRP A 496 24.29 3.82 3.09
C TRP A 496 25.30 4.67 2.31
N ASN A 497 25.80 4.16 1.19
CA ASN A 497 26.76 4.86 0.33
C ASN A 497 26.20 6.16 -0.23
N ARG A 498 24.95 6.13 -0.69
CA ARG A 498 24.26 7.31 -1.23
C ARG A 498 24.20 8.43 -0.19
N ARG A 499 23.80 8.12 1.04
CA ARG A 499 23.72 9.07 2.16
C ARG A 499 25.10 9.56 2.61
N ARG A 500 26.12 8.69 2.63
CA ARG A 500 27.50 9.07 2.92
C ARG A 500 28.04 10.09 1.90
N ARG A 501 27.76 9.88 0.61
CA ARG A 501 28.25 10.75 -0.49
C ARG A 501 27.49 12.04 -0.65
N SER A 502 26.16 12.03 -0.44
CA SER A 502 25.37 13.27 -0.40
C SER A 502 25.82 14.20 0.73
N SER A 503 26.61 13.67 1.66
CA SER A 503 27.17 14.35 2.82
C SER A 503 28.66 14.68 2.61
N SER A 504 29.11 14.94 1.38
CA SER A 504 30.52 15.19 1.04
C SER A 504 31.17 16.38 1.78
N SER A 505 30.39 17.28 2.36
CA SER A 505 30.85 18.38 3.22
C SER A 505 31.04 17.99 4.70
N TRP A 506 30.81 16.72 5.05
CA TRP A 506 30.76 16.26 6.42
C TRP A 506 32.06 15.53 6.80
N GLN A 507 32.66 15.90 7.93
CA GLN A 507 33.89 15.30 8.43
C GLN A 507 33.59 14.22 9.47
N PHE A 508 34.26 13.07 9.38
CA PHE A 508 34.24 12.05 10.43
C PHE A 508 34.88 12.61 11.70
N THR A 509 34.27 12.35 12.86
CA THR A 509 34.99 12.58 14.12
C THR A 509 36.09 11.55 14.30
N SER A 510 37.21 12.00 14.86
CA SER A 510 38.33 11.15 15.24
C SER A 510 37.90 10.21 16.38
N GLY A 511 37.19 9.13 16.07
CA GLY A 511 36.89 8.06 17.02
C GLY A 511 35.51 7.42 16.87
N ASP A 512 34.50 8.10 16.33
CA ASP A 512 33.17 7.52 16.11
C ASP A 512 32.83 7.48 14.60
N PRO A 513 32.92 6.30 13.95
CA PRO A 513 32.59 6.14 12.53
C PRO A 513 31.08 6.27 12.23
N TYR A 514 30.24 6.34 13.26
CA TYR A 514 28.80 6.60 13.16
C TYR A 514 28.47 8.09 13.22
N ASP A 515 29.46 8.97 13.34
CA ASP A 515 29.26 10.38 13.67
C ASP A 515 29.98 11.31 12.67
N ILE A 516 29.19 11.90 11.77
CA ILE A 516 29.65 12.82 10.74
C ILE A 516 29.08 14.22 11.02
N PHE A 517 29.89 15.28 10.87
CA PHE A 517 29.50 16.67 11.18
C PHE A 517 29.83 17.69 10.09
N LEU A 518 29.06 18.78 10.08
CA LEU A 518 29.28 19.99 9.29
C LEU A 518 29.60 21.16 10.24
N ASP A 519 30.89 21.37 10.54
CA ASP A 519 31.34 22.43 11.48
C ASP A 519 30.65 22.34 12.87
N GLU A 520 31.00 23.18 13.83
CA GLU A 520 30.32 23.24 15.14
C GLU A 520 28.92 23.88 15.04
N THR A 521 28.60 24.51 13.90
CA THR A 521 27.44 25.39 13.76
C THR A 521 26.31 24.85 12.85
N ILE A 522 26.53 23.84 12.00
CA ILE A 522 25.57 23.41 10.97
C ILE A 522 25.33 21.89 11.01
N GLY A 523 24.38 21.45 11.83
CA GLY A 523 23.81 20.09 11.80
C GLY A 523 24.73 18.90 12.12
N SER A 524 24.11 17.74 12.36
CA SER A 524 24.77 16.45 12.57
C SER A 524 23.99 15.32 11.87
N LEU A 525 24.68 14.25 11.46
CA LEU A 525 24.13 13.08 10.78
C LEU A 525 24.83 11.88 11.39
N ARG A 526 24.04 11.09 12.10
CA ARG A 526 24.47 9.80 12.62
C ARG A 526 23.81 8.71 11.80
N MET A 527 24.55 7.67 11.45
CA MET A 527 24.03 6.54 10.69
C MET A 527 24.47 5.22 11.32
N PHE A 528 23.59 4.22 11.35
CA PHE A 528 23.93 2.83 11.71
C PHE A 528 23.00 1.85 11.00
N ALA A 529 23.46 0.61 10.84
CA ALA A 529 22.75 -0.42 10.09
C ALA A 529 22.69 -1.74 10.87
N ASP A 530 21.56 -2.43 10.78
CA ASP A 530 21.39 -3.82 11.21
C ASP A 530 21.28 -4.68 9.95
N LEU A 531 22.36 -5.34 9.55
CA LEU A 531 22.38 -6.18 8.36
C LEU A 531 21.47 -7.40 8.50
N GLU A 532 21.41 -7.99 9.69
CA GLU A 532 20.67 -9.24 9.91
C GLU A 532 19.16 -9.01 9.76
N ARG A 533 18.69 -7.83 10.20
CA ARG A 533 17.28 -7.44 10.12
C ARG A 533 16.98 -6.49 8.97
N HIS A 534 17.98 -6.20 8.16
CA HIS A 534 17.95 -5.26 7.06
C HIS A 534 17.43 -3.84 7.39
N TYR A 535 17.88 -3.27 8.51
CA TYR A 535 17.56 -1.88 8.87
C TYR A 535 18.71 -0.91 8.62
N VAL A 536 18.39 0.32 8.24
CA VAL A 536 19.30 1.49 8.33
C VAL A 536 18.60 2.55 9.16
N VAL A 537 19.33 3.25 10.02
CA VAL A 537 18.79 4.40 10.74
C VAL A 537 19.69 5.60 10.50
N THR A 538 19.06 6.76 10.30
CA THR A 538 19.74 8.05 10.24
C THR A 538 19.15 8.99 11.28
N ILE A 539 19.98 9.70 12.03
CA ILE A 539 19.59 10.75 12.98
C ILE A 539 20.18 12.05 12.46
N GLN A 540 19.36 13.03 12.17
CA GLN A 540 19.74 14.32 11.62
C GLN A 540 19.35 15.46 12.56
N THR A 541 20.23 16.43 12.75
CA THR A 541 19.91 17.67 13.47
C THR A 541 20.20 18.90 12.64
N ARG A 542 19.48 19.99 12.96
CA ARG A 542 19.72 21.31 12.35
C ARG A 542 20.93 22.03 12.95
N TYR A 543 21.22 21.80 14.22
CA TYR A 543 22.34 22.42 14.95
C TYR A 543 23.47 21.40 15.16
N GLY A 544 24.71 21.89 15.26
CA GLY A 544 25.91 21.06 15.46
C GLY A 544 25.91 20.28 16.79
N LYS A 545 27.04 19.66 17.13
CA LYS A 545 27.21 18.74 18.28
C LYS A 545 26.43 19.14 19.54
N SER A 546 25.37 18.41 19.85
CA SER A 546 24.68 18.50 21.14
C SER A 546 24.73 17.15 21.88
N ASN A 547 24.98 17.17 23.18
CA ASN A 547 24.98 15.95 24.02
C ASN A 547 23.60 15.25 24.01
N SER A 548 22.52 16.00 23.74
CA SER A 548 21.15 15.47 23.58
C SER A 548 21.07 14.46 22.43
N THR A 549 21.76 14.68 21.32
CA THR A 549 21.75 13.75 20.16
C THR A 549 22.47 12.44 20.42
N LEU A 550 23.52 12.46 21.26
CA LEU A 550 24.24 11.26 21.65
C LEU A 550 23.34 10.33 22.48
N SER A 551 22.60 10.88 23.43
CA SER A 551 21.64 10.10 24.23
C SER A 551 20.49 9.52 23.40
N VAL A 552 20.01 10.25 22.39
CA VAL A 552 19.01 9.75 21.43
C VAL A 552 19.60 8.60 20.59
N LYS A 553 20.84 8.74 20.10
CA LYS A 553 21.57 7.66 19.39
C LYS A 553 21.66 6.41 20.24
N ASP A 554 22.19 6.53 21.46
CA ASP A 554 22.44 5.39 22.34
C ASP A 554 21.13 4.66 22.67
N ASN A 555 20.03 5.39 22.85
CA ASN A 555 18.72 4.79 23.08
C ASN A 555 18.15 4.06 21.87
N ILE A 556 18.24 4.65 20.68
CA ILE A 556 17.85 3.95 19.44
C ILE A 556 18.72 2.68 19.26
N GLN A 557 20.02 2.78 19.52
CA GLN A 557 20.93 1.63 19.46
C GLN A 557 20.54 0.53 20.47
N ASN A 558 20.17 0.91 21.69
CA ASN A 558 19.70 -0.02 22.71
C ASN A 558 18.41 -0.73 22.28
N VAL A 559 17.44 0.02 21.73
CA VAL A 559 16.18 -0.53 21.21
C VAL A 559 16.41 -1.55 20.08
N LEU A 560 17.45 -1.34 19.26
CA LEU A 560 17.78 -2.22 18.14
C LEU A 560 18.68 -3.41 18.52
N SER A 561 19.37 -3.39 19.67
CA SER A 561 20.36 -4.42 20.08
C SER A 561 19.74 -5.84 20.25
N SER A 562 20.39 -6.97 19.93
CA SER A 562 21.80 -7.42 19.99
C SER A 562 22.58 -7.60 18.65
N THR A 563 22.16 -6.99 17.54
CA THR A 563 22.66 -7.33 16.18
C THR A 563 23.12 -6.15 15.34
N LEU A 564 23.16 -4.94 15.91
CA LEU A 564 23.78 -3.79 15.23
C LEU A 564 25.25 -4.11 15.00
N GLN A 565 25.61 -4.31 13.73
CA GLN A 565 26.98 -4.58 13.34
C GLN A 565 27.77 -3.27 13.39
N PRO A 566 29.11 -3.34 13.55
CA PRO A 566 29.99 -2.23 13.21
C PRO A 566 29.60 -1.60 11.87
N PRO A 567 29.95 -0.32 11.62
CA PRO A 567 29.59 0.35 10.38
C PRO A 567 29.99 -0.58 9.25
N LEU A 568 29.08 -0.76 8.29
CA LEU A 568 29.41 -1.57 7.14
C LEU A 568 30.67 -0.96 6.55
N ALA A 569 31.80 -1.68 6.66
CA ALA A 569 33.01 -1.33 5.94
C ALA A 569 32.71 -1.66 4.50
N ILE A 570 31.87 -0.85 3.85
CA ILE A 570 31.49 -1.02 2.47
C ILE A 570 32.72 -0.60 1.70
N PRO A 571 33.44 -1.56 1.09
CA PRO A 571 34.52 -1.18 0.21
C PRO A 571 33.88 -0.35 -0.89
N ASP A 572 34.52 0.75 -1.28
CA ASP A 572 34.02 1.52 -2.41
C ASP A 572 33.80 0.56 -3.59
N TYR A 573 32.65 0.69 -4.27
CA TYR A 573 32.36 -0.15 -5.42
C TYR A 573 33.32 0.15 -6.60
N PHE A 574 34.01 1.28 -6.52
CA PHE A 574 35.08 1.71 -7.40
C PHE A 574 36.40 1.72 -6.62
N ASP A 575 37.42 1.01 -7.13
CA ASP A 575 38.80 1.16 -6.67
C ASP A 575 39.42 2.47 -7.19
N GLY A 576 38.87 3.00 -8.28
CA GLY A 576 39.29 4.27 -8.85
C GLY A 576 38.59 4.57 -10.17
N ILE A 577 38.64 5.84 -10.55
CA ILE A 577 38.27 6.28 -11.89
C ILE A 577 39.40 7.11 -12.46
N ALA A 578 39.92 6.64 -13.59
CA ALA A 578 40.89 7.37 -14.38
C ALA A 578 40.17 7.96 -15.61
N HIS A 579 40.59 9.14 -16.03
CA HIS A 579 40.19 9.69 -17.32
C HIS A 579 41.39 10.29 -18.02
N VAL A 580 41.38 10.24 -19.35
CA VAL A 580 42.38 10.91 -20.19
C VAL A 580 41.89 12.32 -20.48
N SER A 581 42.79 13.29 -20.52
CA SER A 581 42.47 14.69 -20.85
C SER A 581 41.73 14.78 -22.19
N ALA A 582 40.55 15.40 -22.16
CA ALA A 582 39.71 15.54 -23.33
C ALA A 582 40.23 16.65 -24.25
N ASN A 583 40.24 16.39 -25.56
CA ASN A 583 40.55 17.39 -26.59
C ASN A 583 39.46 17.34 -27.66
N VAL A 584 39.05 18.51 -28.17
CA VAL A 584 38.02 18.60 -29.22
C VAL A 584 38.41 17.74 -30.43
N GLY A 585 37.45 16.97 -30.94
CA GLY A 585 37.61 16.03 -32.05
C GLY A 585 38.31 14.72 -31.70
N LYS A 586 38.78 14.53 -30.46
CA LYS A 586 39.44 13.29 -30.02
C LYS A 586 38.54 12.46 -29.11
N GLU A 587 38.83 11.16 -29.13
CA GLU A 587 38.28 10.20 -28.20
C GLU A 587 38.79 10.49 -26.78
N THR A 588 37.87 10.58 -25.84
CA THR A 588 38.10 10.70 -24.40
C THR A 588 37.70 9.39 -23.76
N LEU A 589 38.62 8.78 -23.04
CA LEU A 589 38.39 7.53 -22.33
C LEU A 589 38.19 7.81 -20.83
N ILE A 590 37.13 7.25 -20.27
CA ILE A 590 36.93 7.14 -18.83
C ILE A 590 37.02 5.66 -18.48
N THR A 591 37.91 5.31 -17.58
CA THR A 591 38.11 3.94 -17.10
C THR A 591 37.70 3.87 -15.64
N ALA A 592 36.65 3.10 -15.36
CA ALA A 592 36.22 2.78 -14.02
C ALA A 592 36.72 1.38 -13.64
N THR A 593 37.48 1.27 -12.56
CA THR A 593 37.88 -0.01 -11.98
C THR A 593 36.98 -0.31 -10.80
N THR A 594 36.20 -1.39 -10.89
CA THR A 594 35.36 -1.88 -9.80
C THR A 594 36.19 -2.65 -8.79
N SER A 595 35.88 -2.47 -7.50
CA SER A 595 36.45 -3.30 -6.45
C SER A 595 36.01 -4.74 -6.56
N LYS A 596 36.61 -5.64 -5.78
CA LYS A 596 36.20 -7.07 -5.71
C LYS A 596 34.69 -7.22 -5.43
N ASN A 597 34.13 -6.33 -4.62
CA ASN A 597 32.71 -6.34 -4.29
C ASN A 597 31.86 -5.76 -5.43
N GLY A 598 32.32 -4.67 -6.06
CA GLY A 598 31.69 -4.17 -7.28
C GLY A 598 31.64 -5.20 -8.38
N HIS A 599 32.73 -5.92 -8.61
CA HIS A 599 32.74 -6.97 -9.61
C HIS A 599 31.79 -8.13 -9.28
N ARG A 600 31.69 -8.54 -8.00
CA ARG A 600 30.78 -9.62 -7.57
C ARG A 600 29.32 -9.24 -7.82
N ASP A 601 28.97 -7.98 -7.55
CA ASP A 601 27.58 -7.54 -7.52
C ASP A 601 27.15 -6.85 -8.84
N MET A 602 28.09 -6.48 -9.72
CA MET A 602 27.83 -5.75 -10.96
C MET A 602 27.03 -6.56 -11.98
N LEU A 603 25.91 -5.99 -12.43
CA LEU A 603 25.23 -6.35 -13.68
C LEU A 603 25.63 -5.45 -14.85
N GLY A 604 26.02 -4.20 -14.59
CA GLY A 604 26.47 -3.27 -15.63
C GLY A 604 26.64 -1.83 -15.14
N PHE A 605 26.69 -0.89 -16.09
CA PHE A 605 26.75 0.54 -15.81
C PHE A 605 25.69 1.33 -16.59
N ILE A 606 25.15 2.35 -15.95
CA ILE A 606 24.40 3.42 -16.59
C ILE A 606 25.30 4.64 -16.67
N VAL A 607 25.44 5.20 -17.87
CA VAL A 607 26.21 6.41 -18.14
C VAL A 607 25.24 7.55 -18.39
N GLN A 608 25.29 8.58 -17.56
CA GLN A 608 24.49 9.80 -17.73
C GLN A 608 25.42 10.99 -17.84
N ILE A 609 25.25 11.82 -18.88
CA ILE A 609 25.98 13.09 -18.99
C ILE A 609 25.05 14.17 -18.41
N THR A 610 25.31 14.60 -17.17
CA THR A 610 24.38 15.41 -16.37
C THR A 610 24.49 16.90 -16.63
N GLN A 611 25.62 17.35 -17.17
CA GLN A 611 25.83 18.69 -17.69
C GLN A 611 26.54 18.58 -19.02
N ASP A 612 25.81 18.77 -20.11
CA ASP A 612 26.34 18.65 -21.47
C ASP A 612 25.71 19.66 -22.41
N ARG A 613 26.50 20.58 -22.97
CA ARG A 613 26.08 21.44 -24.09
C ARG A 613 26.48 20.84 -25.44
N GLY A 614 26.43 19.51 -25.55
CA GLY A 614 26.90 18.77 -26.73
C GLY A 614 28.43 18.70 -26.82
N ILE A 615 29.11 18.67 -25.67
CA ILE A 615 30.55 18.54 -25.47
C ILE A 615 30.99 17.08 -25.62
N LEU A 616 30.20 16.11 -25.15
CA LEU A 616 30.55 14.68 -25.21
C LEU A 616 29.47 13.86 -25.93
N THR A 617 29.87 12.74 -26.52
CA THR A 617 28.92 11.73 -27.01
C THR A 617 29.51 10.36 -26.72
N LEU A 618 28.77 9.51 -26.00
CA LEU A 618 29.21 8.14 -25.71
C LEU A 618 29.24 7.34 -27.02
N MET A 619 30.40 6.76 -27.33
CA MET A 619 30.65 5.97 -28.53
C MET A 619 30.55 4.48 -28.26
N ASN A 620 31.21 4.00 -27.21
CA ASN A 620 31.28 2.58 -26.88
C ASN A 620 31.59 2.37 -25.39
N THR A 621 31.24 1.19 -24.89
CA THR A 621 31.61 0.70 -23.55
C THR A 621 32.25 -0.68 -23.67
N VAL A 622 33.45 -0.85 -23.12
CA VAL A 622 34.19 -2.12 -23.14
C VAL A 622 34.40 -2.61 -21.71
N TYR A 623 34.06 -3.87 -21.47
CA TYR A 623 34.21 -4.54 -20.17
C TYR A 623 35.34 -5.56 -20.21
N GLN A 624 36.31 -5.45 -19.30
CA GLN A 624 37.42 -6.39 -19.15
C GLN A 624 37.69 -6.66 -17.67
N GLY A 625 37.28 -7.83 -17.19
CA GLY A 625 37.42 -8.22 -15.78
C GLY A 625 36.69 -7.24 -14.86
N ASN A 626 37.42 -6.61 -13.96
CA ASN A 626 36.91 -5.61 -13.01
C ASN A 626 37.00 -4.17 -13.56
N THR A 627 37.21 -3.97 -14.85
CA THR A 627 37.40 -2.64 -15.44
C THR A 627 36.39 -2.41 -16.56
N ALA A 628 35.73 -1.26 -16.52
CA ALA A 628 34.85 -0.75 -17.57
C ALA A 628 35.47 0.51 -18.19
N THR A 629 35.66 0.50 -19.50
CA THR A 629 36.16 1.66 -20.25
C THR A 629 35.06 2.23 -21.13
N PHE A 630 34.74 3.50 -20.90
CA PHE A 630 33.74 4.27 -21.63
C PHE A 630 34.47 5.20 -22.58
N SER A 631 34.19 5.06 -23.87
CA SER A 631 34.72 5.89 -24.93
C SER A 631 33.73 6.97 -25.30
N PHE A 632 34.17 8.23 -25.25
CA PHE A 632 33.40 9.39 -25.67
C PHE A 632 34.10 10.10 -26.80
N ILE A 633 33.36 10.67 -27.76
CA ILE A 633 33.92 11.66 -28.69
C ILE A 633 33.70 13.06 -28.11
N THR A 634 34.77 13.85 -28.06
CA THR A 634 34.71 15.24 -27.59
C THR A 634 34.35 16.15 -28.75
N ARG A 635 33.23 16.84 -28.69
CA ARG A 635 32.64 17.62 -29.79
C ARG A 635 32.92 19.12 -29.69
N ALA A 636 33.06 19.65 -28.48
CA ALA A 636 33.27 21.07 -28.23
C ALA A 636 34.14 21.29 -27.00
N ALA A 637 34.71 22.49 -26.86
CA ALA A 637 35.37 22.92 -25.63
C ALA A 637 34.34 23.21 -24.52
N GLY A 638 34.75 23.13 -23.26
CA GLY A 638 33.89 23.39 -22.11
C GLY A 638 34.01 22.35 -20.99
N GLN A 639 33.03 22.36 -20.09
CA GLN A 639 32.98 21.42 -18.97
C GLN A 639 31.78 20.49 -19.13
N ALA A 640 32.03 19.19 -19.02
CA ALA A 640 30.99 18.17 -18.95
C ALA A 640 31.11 17.37 -17.65
N ILE A 641 29.97 16.93 -17.10
CA ILE A 641 29.94 16.01 -15.96
C ILE A 641 29.36 14.69 -16.43
N VAL A 642 30.17 13.63 -16.32
CA VAL A 642 29.76 12.26 -16.63
C VAL A 642 29.51 11.52 -15.32
N LYS A 643 28.28 11.12 -15.10
CA LYS A 643 27.85 10.28 -13.98
C LYS A 643 27.84 8.82 -14.42
N LEU A 644 28.75 8.03 -13.85
CA LEU A 644 28.84 6.59 -14.04
C LEU A 644 28.15 5.91 -12.85
N THR A 645 27.02 5.26 -13.11
CA THR A 645 26.25 4.54 -12.08
C THR A 645 26.48 3.04 -12.25
N LEU A 646 27.05 2.38 -11.24
CA LEU A 646 27.11 0.92 -11.16
C LEU A 646 25.69 0.39 -10.89
N TYR A 647 25.31 -0.65 -11.61
CA TYR A 647 24.04 -1.32 -11.46
C TYR A 647 24.24 -2.77 -11.00
N SER A 648 23.43 -3.22 -10.03
CA SER A 648 23.52 -4.54 -9.43
C SER A 648 22.13 -5.05 -9.05
N GLY A 649 21.70 -6.20 -9.56
CA GLY A 649 20.34 -6.69 -9.33
C GLY A 649 19.27 -5.74 -9.88
N ASP A 650 18.30 -5.36 -9.03
CA ASP A 650 17.16 -4.50 -9.40
C ASP A 650 17.34 -3.01 -9.00
N LEU A 651 18.52 -2.60 -8.52
CA LEU A 651 18.75 -1.26 -7.98
C LEU A 651 20.09 -0.65 -8.41
N ALA A 652 20.11 0.67 -8.54
CA ALA A 652 21.35 1.45 -8.63
C ALA A 652 22.17 1.27 -7.35
N SER A 653 23.34 0.65 -7.45
CA SER A 653 24.18 0.26 -6.32
C SER A 653 25.08 1.40 -5.88
N ASP A 654 25.64 2.13 -6.84
CA ASP A 654 26.58 3.21 -6.59
C ASP A 654 26.76 4.13 -7.81
N TYR A 655 27.25 5.36 -7.62
CA TYR A 655 27.66 6.20 -8.75
C TYR A 655 28.87 7.09 -8.44
N GLN A 656 29.64 7.40 -9.48
CA GLN A 656 30.71 8.38 -9.44
C GLN A 656 30.53 9.43 -10.54
N GLU A 657 30.87 10.67 -10.22
CA GLU A 657 30.87 11.77 -11.17
C GLU A 657 32.29 12.13 -11.57
N VAL A 658 32.54 12.15 -12.88
CA VAL A 658 33.80 12.57 -13.47
C VAL A 658 33.56 13.92 -14.14
N THR A 659 34.23 14.95 -13.62
CA THR A 659 34.25 16.26 -14.28
C THR A 659 35.32 16.25 -15.37
N ILE A 660 34.90 16.40 -16.61
CA ILE A 660 35.78 16.51 -17.76
C ILE A 660 35.85 17.98 -18.17
N LYS A 661 37.06 18.53 -18.15
CA LYS A 661 37.35 19.87 -18.67
C LYS A 661 38.05 19.72 -20.02
N VAL A 662 37.41 20.23 -21.07
CA VAL A 662 37.95 20.30 -22.42
C VAL A 662 38.48 21.74 -22.61
N PRO A 663 39.80 21.92 -22.81
CA PRO A 663 40.37 23.24 -23.07
C PRO A 663 39.81 23.84 -24.37
N GLU A 664 39.71 25.18 -24.39
CA GLU A 664 39.32 25.97 -25.57
C GLU A 664 40.32 25.83 -26.73
#